data_AF-A0A954ZLC6-F1
#
_entry.id   AF-A0A954ZLC6-F1
#
_cell.length_a   1.000
_cell.length_b   1.000
_cell.length_c   1.000
_cell.angle_alpha   90.00
_cell.angle_beta   90.00
_cell.angle_gamma   90.00
#
_symmetry.space_group_name_H-M   'P 1'
#
loop_
_entity.id
_entity.type
_entity.pdbx_description
1 polymer ?
#
loop_
_entity_poly.entity_id
_entity_poly.type
_entity_poly.pdbx_seq_one_letter_code
_entity_poly.pdbx_strand_id
1 'polypeptide(L)'
;MRSQVIALICAAGFTVGLAPAETLKKTTHPGGEEERLLGKGDASDVRFGNFPSQDITFLSQVPISAFGLGAADANDCWGYVTPMGKEIAIIGLQTGTGFVDITDPSNPQIIAAYSGPSSLWRDIKVIGTIAYVVTEGGNHIQKFNLANADSGSIANLGYSSYSGVGSTHNIIANPDSGYIYRAGGANNMGLRAYGVGVNGAPGSPTSPSEQAVQSDLYVHDAQIVNYTSGPYAGREIAFLCSGFGNGSSDTRLRIWDVTDKANMFELSSIYHPIRRYIHQGWLSEDRKYFYVNDELDEGRTLVTTLHIYNVEDLENPYYVQGWTNGNTSRDHNLYVKGHYIYASNYRSGLRVYDIADPENPVEVAWMDTFPADDGLGYDGSWSNFPFFPSGNVIISDIQQGLIVVRPELDTLSFTVEQSLGDTLNPAGGDELVVSITERNVTLNASTTTLNLRDSQGAVTQIAGIPTGQPNTFSFTTPHIACLESIDWWVSAESDVGQTYTWPQLAPADAKSAVVATSLITAFEDNAETDPGYTVSGTATDGQWTRGVPVNGGRGDPATDADGSGRAWVTDNVAGNSDVDNGETILTSPPIDASAGGNLTYSYWLNDISTGLLGAGDNLRVEFATNAAGNNWAVLRTYEDAFNQWREEAVVIGGSGEIPATSTLRLRFIAADVGSGNIVEAGIDAIRIEKFECVEPPACVADTNGDGVLSPADFSAWVAAFNSLAPECDQNADGSCTPADFSAWVANYNAGC
;
A
#
# COMPACT_ATOMS: atom_id res chain seq x y z
N MET A 1 -34.68 -64.71 -30.32
CA MET A 1 -35.90 -64.86 -31.12
C MET A 1 -36.42 -63.44 -31.35
N ARG A 2 -36.28 -62.86 -32.56
CA ARG A 2 -37.39 -62.65 -33.54
C ARG A 2 -38.71 -62.29 -32.84
N SER A 3 -39.49 -61.27 -33.20
CA SER A 3 -39.48 -60.24 -34.25
C SER A 3 -40.76 -59.41 -34.01
N GLN A 4 -40.71 -58.12 -34.35
CA GLN A 4 -41.70 -57.31 -35.12
C GLN A 4 -43.21 -57.33 -34.77
N VAL A 5 -43.89 -56.20 -34.46
CA VAL A 5 -44.36 -55.02 -35.27
C VAL A 5 -45.89 -55.09 -35.52
N ILE A 6 -46.52 -53.90 -35.59
CA ILE A 6 -47.75 -53.45 -36.33
C ILE A 6 -48.59 -52.55 -35.40
N ALA A 7 -49.16 -51.37 -35.72
CA ALA A 7 -49.14 -50.40 -36.84
C ALA A 7 -49.99 -49.16 -36.38
N LEU A 8 -49.55 -47.91 -36.57
CA LEU A 8 -50.00 -46.89 -37.56
C LEU A 8 -51.43 -46.31 -37.42
N ILE A 9 -51.55 -44.97 -37.28
CA ILE A 9 -52.41 -44.01 -38.05
C ILE A 9 -51.97 -42.55 -37.78
N CYS A 10 -51.87 -41.76 -38.87
CA CYS A 10 -51.50 -40.34 -39.01
C CYS A 10 -52.63 -39.36 -38.51
N ALA A 11 -52.58 -38.02 -38.47
CA ALA A 11 -51.75 -36.96 -39.06
C ALA A 11 -52.09 -35.61 -38.35
N ALA A 12 -51.10 -34.71 -38.15
CA ALA A 12 -51.19 -33.24 -38.34
C ALA A 12 -49.87 -32.61 -37.85
N GLY A 13 -49.28 -31.74 -38.67
CA GLY A 13 -47.86 -31.37 -38.64
C GLY A 13 -47.41 -30.40 -37.54
N PHE A 14 -46.11 -30.42 -37.23
CA PHE A 14 -45.12 -29.40 -37.61
C PHE A 14 -43.70 -29.93 -37.34
N THR A 15 -42.74 -29.47 -38.14
CA THR A 15 -41.38 -30.00 -38.32
C THR A 15 -40.36 -29.56 -37.24
N VAL A 16 -39.67 -30.58 -36.71
CA VAL A 16 -38.23 -30.73 -36.39
C VAL A 16 -37.44 -29.58 -35.74
N GLY A 17 -36.96 -29.87 -34.52
CA GLY A 17 -35.69 -29.38 -33.97
C GLY A 17 -35.19 -30.37 -32.89
N LEU A 18 -34.18 -31.16 -33.21
CA LEU A 18 -33.48 -32.06 -32.28
C LEU A 18 -32.38 -31.29 -31.53
N ALA A 19 -32.37 -31.37 -30.20
CA ALA A 19 -31.20 -31.22 -29.33
C ALA A 19 -31.57 -31.71 -27.89
N PRO A 20 -30.60 -32.01 -27.02
CA PRO A 20 -29.58 -33.05 -27.16
C PRO A 20 -29.51 -33.97 -25.91
N ALA A 21 -28.62 -34.96 -25.96
CA ALA A 21 -28.31 -35.88 -24.88
C ALA A 21 -27.86 -35.15 -23.59
N GLU A 22 -28.53 -35.44 -22.48
CA GLU A 22 -28.11 -35.04 -21.13
C GLU A 22 -26.73 -35.63 -20.84
N THR A 23 -25.74 -34.74 -20.73
CA THR A 23 -24.44 -35.05 -20.15
C THR A 23 -24.55 -34.83 -18.64
N LEU A 24 -24.11 -35.83 -17.87
CA LEU A 24 -23.98 -35.77 -16.41
C LEU A 24 -23.33 -34.44 -15.98
N LYS A 25 -24.08 -33.60 -15.27
CA LYS A 25 -23.54 -32.44 -14.57
C LYS A 25 -22.51 -32.92 -13.54
N LYS A 26 -21.24 -32.59 -13.77
CA LYS A 26 -20.19 -32.59 -12.75
C LYS A 26 -20.64 -31.62 -11.65
N THR A 27 -20.71 -32.11 -10.42
CA THR A 27 -20.71 -31.25 -9.24
C THR A 27 -19.38 -30.51 -9.21
N THR A 28 -19.43 -29.21 -9.50
CA THR A 28 -18.30 -28.27 -9.49
C THR A 28 -17.78 -28.06 -8.06
N HIS A 29 -16.47 -27.82 -7.92
CA HIS A 29 -15.92 -27.19 -6.72
C HIS A 29 -16.58 -25.80 -6.51
N PRO A 30 -16.76 -25.34 -5.26
CA PRO A 30 -17.33 -24.04 -4.97
C PRO A 30 -16.29 -22.95 -5.20
N GLY A 31 -16.07 -22.59 -6.46
CA GLY A 31 -15.17 -21.52 -6.92
C GLY A 31 -15.54 -21.23 -8.37
N GLY A 32 -16.77 -20.74 -8.55
CA GLY A 32 -17.46 -20.73 -9.84
C GLY A 32 -16.97 -19.64 -10.78
N GLU A 33 -16.89 -19.99 -12.06
CA GLU A 33 -16.79 -19.09 -13.22
C GLU A 33 -17.92 -18.03 -13.32
N GLU A 34 -18.85 -17.96 -12.35
CA GLU A 34 -20.09 -17.17 -12.44
C GLU A 34 -20.10 -15.85 -11.62
N GLU A 35 -19.03 -15.49 -10.91
CA GLU A 35 -18.88 -14.15 -10.30
C GLU A 35 -17.63 -13.43 -10.81
N ARG A 36 -17.63 -12.98 -12.08
CA ARG A 36 -16.57 -12.08 -12.60
C ARG A 36 -17.15 -10.97 -13.46
N LEU A 37 -17.38 -9.81 -12.85
CA LEU A 37 -17.58 -8.56 -13.55
C LEU A 37 -16.30 -7.70 -13.45
N LEU A 38 -15.68 -7.51 -14.62
CA LEU A 38 -14.84 -6.37 -15.04
C LEU A 38 -13.41 -6.25 -14.48
N GLY A 39 -12.46 -6.32 -15.41
CA GLY A 39 -11.05 -5.97 -15.18
C GLY A 39 -10.11 -6.71 -16.12
N LYS A 40 -10.29 -6.56 -17.44
CA LYS A 40 -9.29 -7.06 -18.39
C LYS A 40 -8.06 -6.17 -18.24
N GLY A 41 -6.90 -6.77 -17.96
CA GLY A 41 -5.59 -6.11 -18.05
C GLY A 41 -5.28 -5.68 -19.49
N ASP A 42 -5.91 -4.60 -19.93
CA ASP A 42 -5.46 -3.77 -21.04
C ASP A 42 -4.67 -2.61 -20.47
N ALA A 43 -3.63 -2.12 -21.16
CA ALA A 43 -2.74 -1.05 -20.71
C ALA A 43 -3.44 0.31 -20.41
N SER A 44 -4.77 0.35 -20.55
CA SER A 44 -5.67 1.45 -20.22
C SER A 44 -6.32 1.32 -18.83
N ASP A 45 -6.13 0.22 -18.11
CA ASP A 45 -6.60 0.03 -16.73
C ASP A 45 -5.76 0.91 -15.78
N VAL A 46 -6.42 1.74 -14.97
CA VAL A 46 -5.76 2.75 -14.10
C VAL A 46 -4.94 2.11 -12.97
N ARG A 47 -4.93 0.77 -12.88
CA ARG A 47 -4.29 -0.04 -11.83
C ARG A 47 -2.85 -0.47 -12.13
N PHE A 48 -2.34 -0.25 -13.35
CA PHE A 48 -0.97 -0.65 -13.71
C PHE A 48 0.09 0.15 -12.93
N GLY A 49 0.82 -0.54 -12.04
CA GLY A 49 1.96 0.02 -11.30
C GLY A 49 1.62 1.02 -10.19
N ASN A 50 0.33 1.20 -9.85
CA ASN A 50 -0.12 2.05 -8.76
C ASN A 50 -0.91 1.23 -7.73
N PHE A 51 -0.19 0.39 -6.99
CA PHE A 51 -0.74 -0.48 -5.96
C PHE A 51 -0.54 0.15 -4.58
N PRO A 52 -1.61 0.33 -3.77
CA PRO A 52 -1.44 0.68 -2.37
C PRO A 52 -0.51 -0.33 -1.69
N SER A 53 0.43 0.17 -0.92
CA SER A 53 1.43 -0.66 -0.26
C SER A 53 1.99 0.02 0.98
N GLN A 54 2.56 -0.80 1.85
CA GLN A 54 3.35 -0.38 3.00
C GLN A 54 4.61 -1.24 3.04
N ASP A 55 5.77 -0.60 3.15
CA ASP A 55 7.08 -1.27 3.27
C ASP A 55 7.33 -2.29 2.13
N ILE A 56 6.74 -2.10 0.96
CA ILE A 56 7.00 -2.85 -0.27
C ILE A 56 7.20 -1.89 -1.44
N THR A 57 8.37 -1.97 -2.07
CA THR A 57 8.68 -1.24 -3.30
C THR A 57 8.16 -2.01 -4.51
N PHE A 58 7.28 -1.41 -5.32
CA PHE A 58 6.93 -1.91 -6.65
C PHE A 58 8.10 -1.71 -7.61
N LEU A 59 8.51 -2.76 -8.34
CA LEU A 59 9.64 -2.70 -9.27
C LEU A 59 9.18 -2.74 -10.73
N SER A 60 8.33 -3.70 -11.09
CA SER A 60 7.79 -3.82 -12.44
C SER A 60 6.59 -4.77 -12.51
N GLN A 61 5.96 -4.81 -13.68
CA GLN A 61 4.87 -5.72 -14.00
C GLN A 61 4.99 -6.19 -15.45
N VAL A 62 4.68 -7.47 -15.70
CA VAL A 62 4.50 -8.05 -17.03
C VAL A 62 3.04 -8.48 -17.19
N PRO A 63 2.24 -7.74 -17.98
CA PRO A 63 0.83 -8.05 -18.16
C PRO A 63 0.62 -9.37 -18.91
N ILE A 64 -0.50 -10.05 -18.64
CA ILE A 64 -0.89 -11.32 -19.27
C ILE A 64 -0.83 -11.26 -20.80
N SER A 65 -1.27 -10.13 -21.37
CA SER A 65 -1.30 -9.90 -22.81
C SER A 65 0.10 -9.90 -23.46
N ALA A 66 1.16 -9.53 -22.72
CA ALA A 66 2.53 -9.49 -23.23
C ALA A 66 3.08 -10.88 -23.58
N PHE A 67 2.54 -11.95 -22.98
CA PHE A 67 2.94 -13.32 -23.29
C PHE A 67 2.39 -13.84 -24.63
N GLY A 68 1.41 -13.16 -25.24
CA GLY A 68 0.91 -13.47 -26.58
C GLY A 68 0.20 -14.84 -26.71
N LEU A 69 -0.21 -15.45 -25.61
CA LEU A 69 -0.88 -16.77 -25.59
C LEU A 69 -2.43 -16.69 -25.61
N GLY A 70 -2.99 -15.49 -25.66
CA GLY A 70 -4.45 -15.29 -25.60
C GLY A 70 -5.09 -15.77 -24.29
N ALA A 71 -4.32 -15.84 -23.20
CA ALA A 71 -4.82 -16.12 -21.87
C ALA A 71 -5.63 -14.93 -21.34
N ALA A 72 -6.73 -15.20 -20.64
CA ALA A 72 -7.45 -14.18 -19.89
C ALA A 72 -6.93 -14.01 -18.46
N ASP A 73 -6.32 -15.06 -17.91
CA ASP A 73 -6.01 -15.18 -16.49
C ASP A 73 -4.61 -15.75 -16.28
N ALA A 74 -3.93 -15.31 -15.21
CA ALA A 74 -2.75 -15.97 -14.65
C ALA A 74 -3.11 -16.87 -13.46
N ASN A 75 -2.19 -17.74 -13.08
CA ASN A 75 -2.27 -18.61 -11.91
C ASN A 75 -0.85 -18.82 -11.36
N ASP A 76 -0.57 -19.91 -10.65
CA ASP A 76 0.64 -20.09 -9.84
C ASP A 76 1.97 -19.66 -10.51
N CYS A 77 2.95 -19.29 -9.67
CA CYS A 77 4.28 -18.89 -10.11
C CYS A 77 5.39 -19.58 -9.34
N TRP A 78 6.56 -19.64 -9.95
CA TRP A 78 7.77 -20.17 -9.33
C TRP A 78 9.01 -19.42 -9.83
N GLY A 79 10.16 -19.64 -9.22
CA GLY A 79 11.43 -19.04 -9.63
C GLY A 79 12.54 -20.05 -9.90
N TYR A 80 13.53 -19.61 -10.68
CA TYR A 80 14.78 -20.32 -10.92
C TYR A 80 15.94 -19.33 -10.95
N VAL A 81 17.06 -19.69 -10.31
CA VAL A 81 18.30 -18.92 -10.37
C VAL A 81 19.31 -19.68 -11.22
N THR A 82 19.81 -19.04 -12.27
CA THR A 82 20.80 -19.66 -13.15
C THR A 82 22.16 -19.76 -12.46
N PRO A 83 23.07 -20.63 -12.94
CA PRO A 83 24.44 -20.69 -12.42
C PRO A 83 25.22 -19.38 -12.54
N MET A 84 24.84 -18.47 -13.46
CA MET A 84 25.44 -17.15 -13.60
C MET A 84 24.74 -16.06 -12.76
N GLY A 85 23.73 -16.43 -11.96
CA GLY A 85 23.03 -15.53 -11.06
C GLY A 85 21.86 -14.77 -11.69
N LYS A 86 21.37 -15.18 -12.86
CA LYS A 86 20.12 -14.62 -13.38
C LYS A 86 18.92 -15.15 -12.63
N GLU A 87 17.97 -14.28 -12.37
CA GLU A 87 16.72 -14.59 -11.69
C GLU A 87 15.60 -14.73 -12.73
N ILE A 88 15.06 -15.94 -12.86
CA ILE A 88 14.04 -16.29 -13.86
C ILE A 88 12.72 -16.54 -13.14
N ALA A 89 11.76 -15.65 -13.37
CA ALA A 89 10.38 -15.85 -12.97
C ALA A 89 9.67 -16.78 -13.97
N ILE A 90 8.89 -17.71 -13.44
CA ILE A 90 8.06 -18.64 -14.22
C ILE A 90 6.62 -18.41 -13.78
N ILE A 91 5.75 -18.08 -14.72
CA ILE A 91 4.34 -17.78 -14.44
C ILE A 91 3.43 -18.72 -15.20
N GLY A 92 2.44 -19.25 -14.51
CA GLY A 92 1.36 -20.00 -15.10
C GLY A 92 0.28 -19.08 -15.66
N LEU A 93 -0.23 -19.44 -16.84
CA LEU A 93 -1.29 -18.73 -17.54
C LEU A 93 -2.39 -19.73 -17.88
N GLN A 94 -3.61 -19.22 -18.05
CA GLN A 94 -4.78 -20.01 -18.42
C GLN A 94 -4.46 -20.95 -19.59
N THR A 95 -3.78 -20.44 -20.63
CA THR A 95 -3.48 -21.17 -21.86
C THR A 95 -2.01 -21.60 -22.00
N GLY A 96 -1.18 -21.49 -20.95
CA GLY A 96 0.23 -21.88 -21.05
C GLY A 96 1.14 -21.45 -19.89
N THR A 97 2.43 -21.31 -20.18
CA THR A 97 3.46 -20.93 -19.20
C THR A 97 4.42 -19.92 -19.79
N GLY A 98 4.71 -18.86 -19.05
CA GLY A 98 5.68 -17.81 -19.39
C GLY A 98 6.96 -17.93 -18.57
N PHE A 99 8.08 -17.49 -19.17
CA PHE A 99 9.41 -17.44 -18.55
C PHE A 99 9.97 -16.02 -18.74
N VAL A 100 10.35 -15.37 -17.64
CA VAL A 100 10.75 -13.96 -17.62
C VAL A 100 12.08 -13.81 -16.88
N ASP A 101 13.06 -13.18 -17.51
CA ASP A 101 14.29 -12.72 -16.87
C ASP A 101 13.97 -11.47 -16.04
N ILE A 102 14.12 -11.55 -14.73
CA ILE A 102 13.88 -10.44 -13.78
C ILE A 102 15.17 -9.98 -13.11
N THR A 103 16.33 -10.36 -13.65
CA THR A 103 17.65 -9.98 -13.09
C THR A 103 17.81 -8.46 -12.99
N ASP A 104 17.29 -7.74 -13.99
CA ASP A 104 16.98 -6.32 -13.86
C ASP A 104 15.47 -6.20 -13.55
N PRO A 105 15.08 -6.04 -12.27
CA PRO A 105 13.69 -6.11 -11.87
C PRO A 105 12.89 -4.88 -12.27
N SER A 106 13.54 -3.81 -12.73
CA SER A 106 12.88 -2.63 -13.29
C SER A 106 12.54 -2.79 -14.78
N ASN A 107 13.16 -3.76 -15.46
CA ASN A 107 13.01 -4.00 -16.88
C ASN A 107 12.94 -5.52 -17.20
N PRO A 108 11.88 -6.21 -16.75
CA PRO A 108 11.74 -7.65 -16.94
C PRO A 108 11.64 -8.03 -18.43
N GLN A 109 12.32 -9.10 -18.84
CA GLN A 109 12.35 -9.56 -20.24
C GLN A 109 11.71 -10.94 -20.40
N ILE A 110 10.65 -11.05 -21.20
CA ILE A 110 10.06 -12.35 -21.54
C ILE A 110 11.06 -13.14 -22.39
N ILE A 111 11.54 -14.27 -21.87
CA ILE A 111 12.43 -15.19 -22.58
C ILE A 111 11.63 -16.08 -23.55
N ALA A 112 10.53 -16.64 -23.05
CA ALA A 112 9.68 -17.55 -23.81
C ALA A 112 8.28 -17.65 -23.20
N ALA A 113 7.31 -17.99 -24.04
CA ALA A 113 5.97 -18.38 -23.62
C ALA A 113 5.53 -19.61 -24.44
N TYR A 114 4.98 -20.63 -23.77
CA TYR A 114 4.57 -21.87 -24.41
C TYR A 114 3.12 -22.20 -24.11
N SER A 115 2.35 -22.51 -25.15
CA SER A 115 0.96 -22.96 -25.02
C SER A 115 0.85 -24.31 -24.31
N GLY A 116 -0.21 -24.47 -23.52
CA GLY A 116 -0.65 -25.72 -22.93
C GLY A 116 -2.18 -25.83 -22.92
N PRO A 117 -2.74 -26.93 -22.39
CA PRO A 117 -4.18 -27.06 -22.16
C PRO A 117 -4.73 -25.89 -21.36
N SER A 118 -5.92 -25.41 -21.74
CA SER A 118 -6.59 -24.32 -21.05
C SER A 118 -7.09 -24.77 -19.67
N SER A 119 -6.69 -24.06 -18.62
CA SER A 119 -7.17 -24.26 -17.25
C SER A 119 -6.72 -23.11 -16.35
N LEU A 120 -7.57 -22.72 -15.39
CA LEU A 120 -7.17 -21.81 -14.32
C LEU A 120 -6.24 -22.48 -13.29
N TRP A 121 -6.19 -23.81 -13.24
CA TRP A 121 -5.31 -24.56 -12.34
C TRP A 121 -4.09 -25.07 -13.10
N ARG A 122 -2.95 -24.44 -12.82
CA ARG A 122 -1.63 -24.84 -13.28
C ARG A 122 -0.65 -24.54 -12.16
N ASP A 123 0.32 -25.43 -11.99
CA ASP A 123 1.30 -25.36 -10.93
C ASP A 123 2.67 -25.75 -11.49
N ILE A 124 3.71 -25.10 -10.96
CA ILE A 124 5.08 -25.11 -11.45
C ILE A 124 6.02 -25.39 -10.29
N LYS A 125 6.94 -26.34 -10.48
CA LYS A 125 8.09 -26.52 -9.60
C LYS A 125 9.36 -26.79 -10.39
N VAL A 126 10.50 -26.47 -9.80
CA VAL A 126 11.83 -26.64 -10.43
C VAL A 126 12.68 -27.60 -9.62
N ILE A 127 13.33 -28.55 -10.30
CA ILE A 127 14.42 -29.36 -9.73
C ILE A 127 15.62 -29.28 -10.68
N GLY A 128 16.78 -28.90 -10.13
CA GLY A 128 17.97 -28.63 -10.92
C GLY A 128 17.68 -27.59 -12.00
N THR A 129 17.81 -27.98 -13.26
CA THR A 129 17.61 -27.09 -14.43
C THR A 129 16.26 -27.29 -15.12
N ILE A 130 15.35 -28.11 -14.57
CA ILE A 130 14.08 -28.44 -15.23
C ILE A 130 12.91 -27.86 -14.45
N ALA A 131 12.06 -27.10 -15.15
CA ALA A 131 10.71 -26.77 -14.67
C ALA A 131 9.73 -27.88 -15.07
N TYR A 132 8.94 -28.32 -14.10
CA TYR A 132 7.86 -29.28 -14.24
C TYR A 132 6.55 -28.54 -14.03
N VAL A 133 5.66 -28.64 -15.00
CA VAL A 133 4.40 -27.91 -15.01
C VAL A 133 3.26 -28.89 -15.16
N VAL A 134 2.26 -28.79 -14.28
CA VAL A 134 1.05 -29.59 -14.34
C VAL A 134 -0.18 -28.71 -14.47
N THR A 135 -1.29 -29.28 -14.92
CA THR A 135 -2.56 -28.55 -15.04
C THR A 135 -3.74 -29.48 -15.00
N GLU A 136 -4.90 -28.97 -14.57
CA GLU A 136 -6.14 -29.72 -14.64
C GLU A 136 -6.67 -29.87 -16.07
N GLY A 137 -6.21 -29.05 -17.01
CA GLY A 137 -6.57 -29.12 -18.43
C GLY A 137 -6.10 -30.40 -19.15
N GLY A 138 -5.20 -31.18 -18.54
CA GLY A 138 -4.75 -32.49 -19.04
C GLY A 138 -3.30 -32.54 -19.52
N ASN A 139 -2.97 -33.54 -20.36
CA ASN A 139 -1.65 -33.80 -20.95
C ASN A 139 -0.49 -34.17 -20.00
N HIS A 140 -0.73 -34.45 -18.71
CA HIS A 140 0.30 -34.82 -17.72
C HIS A 140 1.31 -33.68 -17.47
N ILE A 141 2.57 -34.03 -17.17
CA ILE A 141 3.62 -33.09 -16.75
C ILE A 141 4.33 -32.55 -18.00
N GLN A 142 4.19 -31.25 -18.24
CA GLN A 142 5.01 -30.53 -19.21
C GLN A 142 6.37 -30.19 -18.60
N LYS A 143 7.44 -30.30 -19.40
CA LYS A 143 8.81 -30.07 -18.91
C LYS A 143 9.52 -29.02 -19.74
N PHE A 144 10.30 -28.18 -19.08
CA PHE A 144 11.11 -27.15 -19.73
C PHE A 144 12.54 -27.19 -19.22
N ASN A 145 13.51 -27.13 -20.13
CA ASN A 145 14.92 -27.02 -19.79
C ASN A 145 15.32 -25.55 -19.68
N LEU A 146 15.81 -25.18 -18.49
CA LEU A 146 16.24 -23.84 -18.09
C LEU A 146 17.77 -23.66 -18.19
N ALA A 147 18.53 -24.69 -18.58
CA ALA A 147 19.99 -24.66 -18.60
C ALA A 147 20.58 -23.56 -19.52
N ASN A 148 19.81 -23.09 -20.51
CA ASN A 148 20.22 -22.03 -21.43
C ASN A 148 19.50 -20.69 -21.13
N ALA A 149 18.87 -20.54 -19.96
CA ALA A 149 18.19 -19.29 -19.60
C ALA A 149 19.15 -18.08 -19.56
N ASP A 150 20.43 -18.32 -19.22
CA ASP A 150 21.48 -17.30 -19.28
C ASP A 150 21.64 -16.68 -20.66
N SER A 151 21.50 -17.47 -21.72
CA SER A 151 21.55 -17.03 -23.11
C SER A 151 20.19 -16.65 -23.69
N GLY A 152 19.17 -16.52 -22.85
CA GLY A 152 17.81 -16.14 -23.26
C GLY A 152 17.09 -17.25 -24.02
N SER A 153 17.34 -18.52 -23.67
CA SER A 153 16.68 -19.66 -24.32
C SER A 153 16.14 -20.67 -23.31
N ILE A 154 14.85 -20.96 -23.42
CA ILE A 154 14.20 -22.07 -22.73
C ILE A 154 13.86 -23.14 -23.77
N ALA A 155 13.97 -24.42 -23.44
CA ALA A 155 13.57 -25.50 -24.35
C ALA A 155 12.35 -26.26 -23.80
N ASN A 156 11.25 -26.28 -24.56
CA ASN A 156 10.10 -27.13 -24.26
C ASN A 156 10.42 -28.59 -24.60
N LEU A 157 10.48 -29.45 -23.57
CA LEU A 157 10.79 -30.87 -23.69
C LEU A 157 9.53 -31.73 -23.90
N GLY A 158 8.37 -31.09 -24.07
CA GLY A 158 7.09 -31.74 -24.24
C GLY A 158 6.54 -32.34 -22.95
N TYR A 159 5.46 -33.10 -23.12
CA TYR A 159 4.75 -33.76 -22.03
C TYR A 159 5.33 -35.14 -21.71
N SER A 160 5.21 -35.55 -20.45
CA SER A 160 5.44 -36.92 -20.03
C SER A 160 4.40 -37.88 -20.61
N SER A 161 4.79 -39.12 -20.91
CA SER A 161 3.94 -40.14 -21.55
C SER A 161 3.45 -41.21 -20.56
N TYR A 162 2.64 -40.84 -19.57
CA TYR A 162 2.09 -41.81 -18.60
C TYR A 162 0.78 -42.44 -19.08
N SER A 163 0.53 -43.67 -18.62
CA SER A 163 -0.82 -44.23 -18.63
C SER A 163 -1.65 -43.62 -17.51
N GLY A 164 -2.94 -43.35 -17.73
CA GLY A 164 -3.86 -42.87 -16.70
C GLY A 164 -4.32 -41.43 -16.93
N VAL A 165 -4.82 -40.79 -15.87
CA VAL A 165 -5.43 -39.46 -15.98
C VAL A 165 -4.37 -38.37 -16.13
N GLY A 166 -4.51 -37.58 -17.19
CA GLY A 166 -3.60 -36.48 -17.54
C GLY A 166 -3.76 -35.21 -16.70
N SER A 167 -4.91 -35.05 -16.04
CA SER A 167 -5.23 -33.89 -15.20
C SER A 167 -4.54 -34.00 -13.83
N THR A 168 -4.00 -32.89 -13.33
CA THR A 168 -3.37 -32.77 -12.00
C THR A 168 -3.65 -31.39 -11.45
N HIS A 169 -3.94 -31.28 -10.17
CA HIS A 169 -4.18 -29.99 -9.54
C HIS A 169 -2.87 -29.28 -9.21
N ASN A 170 -1.98 -29.99 -8.49
CA ASN A 170 -0.78 -29.41 -7.88
C ASN A 170 0.43 -30.35 -8.06
N ILE A 171 1.63 -29.78 -8.07
CA ILE A 171 2.91 -30.46 -8.10
C ILE A 171 3.83 -29.94 -7.00
N ILE A 172 4.42 -30.88 -6.27
CA ILE A 172 5.37 -30.62 -5.20
C ILE A 172 6.74 -31.11 -5.64
N ALA A 173 7.80 -30.36 -5.35
CA ALA A 173 9.18 -30.77 -5.60
C ALA A 173 9.93 -30.94 -4.28
N ASN A 174 10.71 -32.02 -4.20
CA ASN A 174 11.77 -32.14 -3.23
C ASN A 174 13.11 -32.26 -3.98
N PRO A 175 13.84 -31.14 -4.16
CA PRO A 175 15.12 -31.12 -4.86
C PRO A 175 16.19 -32.01 -4.20
N ASP A 176 16.18 -32.16 -2.88
CA ASP A 176 17.18 -32.92 -2.12
C ASP A 176 17.11 -34.42 -2.42
N SER A 177 15.89 -34.95 -2.54
CA SER A 177 15.65 -36.35 -2.90
C SER A 177 15.58 -36.58 -4.42
N GLY A 178 15.39 -35.51 -5.20
CA GLY A 178 15.22 -35.59 -6.65
C GLY A 178 13.87 -36.17 -7.06
N TYR A 179 12.81 -35.90 -6.29
CA TYR A 179 11.45 -36.35 -6.56
C TYR A 179 10.50 -35.18 -6.78
N ILE A 180 9.57 -35.37 -7.71
CA ILE A 180 8.36 -34.55 -7.81
C ILE A 180 7.15 -35.40 -7.43
N TYR A 181 6.11 -34.75 -6.91
CA TYR A 181 4.91 -35.40 -6.45
C TYR A 181 3.69 -34.72 -7.05
N ARG A 182 2.76 -35.51 -7.61
CA ARG A 182 1.49 -34.99 -8.13
C ARG A 182 0.40 -35.13 -7.08
N ALA A 183 -0.33 -34.04 -6.84
CA ALA A 183 -1.46 -33.94 -5.94
C ALA A 183 -2.74 -33.51 -6.69
N GLY A 184 -3.90 -33.92 -6.19
CA GLY A 184 -5.21 -33.63 -6.78
C GLY A 184 -5.43 -34.08 -8.25
N GLY A 185 -6.46 -33.51 -8.88
CA GLY A 185 -6.90 -33.83 -10.25
C GLY A 185 -7.98 -34.93 -10.33
N ALA A 186 -8.43 -35.25 -11.55
CA ALA A 186 -9.56 -36.17 -11.75
C ALA A 186 -9.26 -37.65 -11.40
N ASN A 187 -10.22 -38.32 -10.75
CA ASN A 187 -10.35 -39.78 -10.51
C ASN A 187 -9.13 -40.54 -9.93
N ASN A 188 -8.08 -39.86 -9.48
CA ASN A 188 -6.89 -40.50 -8.90
C ASN A 188 -6.31 -39.59 -7.80
N MET A 189 -6.95 -39.62 -6.64
CA MET A 189 -7.04 -38.49 -5.71
C MET A 189 -5.82 -38.25 -4.81
N GLY A 190 -4.88 -39.20 -4.68
CA GLY A 190 -3.78 -39.06 -3.71
C GLY A 190 -2.43 -38.62 -4.26
N LEU A 191 -1.42 -38.75 -3.40
CA LEU A 191 -0.04 -38.35 -3.67
C LEU A 191 0.67 -39.40 -4.54
N ARG A 192 1.27 -38.96 -5.64
CA ARG A 192 1.98 -39.83 -6.60
C ARG A 192 3.42 -39.36 -6.77
N ALA A 193 4.38 -40.21 -6.46
CA ALA A 193 5.80 -39.86 -6.49
C ALA A 193 6.46 -40.23 -7.83
N TYR A 194 7.24 -39.31 -8.40
CA TYR A 194 7.98 -39.49 -9.64
C TYR A 194 9.45 -39.13 -9.43
N GLY A 195 10.34 -40.08 -9.67
CA GLY A 195 11.78 -39.83 -9.57
C GLY A 195 12.28 -39.06 -10.80
N VAL A 196 12.93 -37.92 -10.59
CA VAL A 196 13.53 -37.10 -11.66
C VAL A 196 15.04 -36.89 -11.49
N GLY A 197 15.58 -37.28 -10.34
CA GLY A 197 16.97 -37.06 -9.96
C GLY A 197 17.24 -35.62 -9.51
N VAL A 198 18.26 -35.45 -8.67
CA VAL A 198 18.58 -34.16 -8.02
C VAL A 198 18.94 -33.03 -8.99
N ASN A 199 19.37 -33.36 -10.21
CA ASN A 199 19.70 -32.39 -11.26
C ASN A 199 18.56 -32.19 -12.29
N GLY A 200 17.41 -32.86 -12.11
CA GLY A 200 16.28 -32.82 -13.04
C GLY A 200 16.53 -33.49 -14.40
N ALA A 201 17.61 -34.26 -14.56
CA ALA A 201 18.18 -34.66 -15.86
C ALA A 201 17.14 -35.24 -16.87
N PRO A 202 16.79 -34.52 -17.95
CA PRO A 202 15.96 -35.07 -19.00
C PRO A 202 16.75 -36.08 -19.83
N GLY A 203 16.15 -37.24 -20.10
CA GLY A 203 16.72 -38.28 -20.99
C GLY A 203 17.51 -39.40 -20.31
N SER A 204 17.62 -39.41 -18.98
CA SER A 204 17.99 -40.64 -18.26
C SER A 204 16.86 -41.69 -18.40
N PRO A 205 17.13 -43.02 -18.30
CA PRO A 205 16.11 -44.04 -18.05
C PRO A 205 15.24 -43.79 -16.79
N THR A 206 15.49 -42.71 -16.06
CA THR A 206 14.69 -42.13 -14.97
C THR A 206 14.11 -40.74 -15.29
N SER A 207 13.77 -40.43 -16.55
CA SER A 207 12.76 -39.40 -16.86
C SER A 207 11.46 -39.77 -16.13
N PRO A 208 10.66 -38.80 -15.61
CA PRO A 208 9.88 -39.04 -14.40
C PRO A 208 9.15 -40.37 -14.46
N SER A 209 9.51 -41.31 -13.58
CA SER A 209 8.93 -42.65 -13.55
C SER A 209 8.09 -42.76 -12.29
N GLU A 210 6.81 -43.09 -12.45
CA GLU A 210 5.90 -43.27 -11.32
C GLU A 210 6.41 -44.40 -10.44
N GLN A 211 6.79 -44.07 -9.20
CA GLN A 211 7.33 -45.03 -8.24
C GLN A 211 6.25 -45.54 -7.28
N ALA A 212 5.23 -44.71 -7.02
CA ALA A 212 4.22 -45.02 -6.01
C ALA A 212 2.96 -44.17 -6.12
N VAL A 213 1.85 -44.73 -5.64
CA VAL A 213 0.53 -44.10 -5.56
C VAL A 213 -0.09 -44.46 -4.22
N GLN A 214 -0.68 -43.48 -3.53
CA GLN A 214 -1.68 -43.77 -2.51
C GLN A 214 -3.06 -43.35 -3.03
N SER A 215 -4.03 -44.28 -3.09
CA SER A 215 -5.41 -44.00 -3.51
C SER A 215 -6.28 -43.59 -2.32
N ASP A 216 -7.46 -43.01 -2.60
CA ASP A 216 -8.57 -42.77 -1.65
C ASP A 216 -8.51 -41.49 -0.79
N LEU A 217 -7.37 -40.82 -0.67
CA LEU A 217 -7.26 -39.50 -0.02
C LEU A 217 -7.09 -38.39 -1.07
N TYR A 218 -7.84 -37.28 -0.98
CA TYR A 218 -7.54 -36.08 -1.77
C TYR A 218 -6.45 -35.26 -1.08
N VAL A 219 -5.30 -35.10 -1.74
CA VAL A 219 -4.26 -34.15 -1.34
C VAL A 219 -4.40 -32.92 -2.23
N HIS A 220 -4.62 -31.77 -1.63
CA HIS A 220 -4.70 -30.49 -2.32
C HIS A 220 -3.29 -29.99 -2.65
N ASP A 221 -2.49 -29.80 -1.60
CA ASP A 221 -1.10 -29.38 -1.64
C ASP A 221 -0.30 -30.15 -0.57
N ALA A 222 1.02 -30.10 -0.66
CA ALA A 222 1.92 -30.61 0.36
C ALA A 222 3.26 -29.87 0.40
N GLN A 223 3.93 -29.96 1.54
CA GLN A 223 5.37 -29.68 1.63
C GLN A 223 6.10 -30.98 1.97
N ILE A 224 7.18 -31.27 1.25
CA ILE A 224 7.96 -32.50 1.42
C ILE A 224 9.40 -32.14 1.67
N VAL A 225 9.96 -32.61 2.79
CA VAL A 225 11.31 -32.22 3.24
C VAL A 225 12.11 -33.41 3.77
N ASN A 226 13.42 -33.38 3.53
CA ASN A 226 14.37 -34.34 4.10
C ASN A 226 14.79 -33.91 5.51
N TYR A 227 14.64 -34.77 6.50
CA TYR A 227 15.20 -34.58 7.84
C TYR A 227 16.65 -35.06 7.87
N THR A 228 17.58 -34.15 8.15
CA THR A 228 19.03 -34.45 8.21
C THR A 228 19.53 -34.65 9.64
N SER A 229 18.75 -34.25 10.64
CA SER A 229 19.05 -34.36 12.07
C SER A 229 17.79 -34.67 12.88
N GLY A 230 17.96 -34.94 14.18
CA GLY A 230 16.86 -35.24 15.10
C GLY A 230 16.35 -36.69 14.99
N PRO A 231 15.21 -37.02 15.65
CA PRO A 231 14.65 -38.38 15.69
C PRO A 231 14.31 -38.96 14.31
N TYR A 232 14.00 -38.10 13.35
CA TYR A 232 13.63 -38.46 11.98
C TYR A 232 14.79 -38.29 10.98
N ALA A 233 16.03 -38.17 11.44
CA ALA A 233 17.20 -38.08 10.55
C ALA A 233 17.23 -39.23 9.53
N GLY A 234 17.44 -38.89 8.26
CA GLY A 234 17.40 -39.82 7.14
C GLY A 234 16.00 -40.11 6.58
N ARG A 235 14.94 -39.51 7.14
CA ARG A 235 13.58 -39.63 6.62
C ARG A 235 13.24 -38.48 5.67
N GLU A 236 12.36 -38.77 4.72
CA GLU A 236 11.67 -37.78 3.90
C GLU A 236 10.21 -37.73 4.34
N ILE A 237 9.78 -36.57 4.82
CA ILE A 237 8.48 -36.38 5.46
C ILE A 237 7.62 -35.47 4.61
N ALA A 238 6.37 -35.85 4.42
CA ALA A 238 5.37 -35.07 3.69
C ALA A 238 4.29 -34.54 4.64
N PHE A 239 4.07 -33.23 4.60
CA PHE A 239 2.98 -32.53 5.29
C PHE A 239 1.88 -32.28 4.26
N LEU A 240 0.76 -32.98 4.40
CA LEU A 240 -0.30 -33.03 3.40
C LEU A 240 -1.50 -32.20 3.85
N CYS A 241 -1.86 -31.20 3.05
CA CYS A 241 -3.13 -30.50 3.14
C CYS A 241 -4.17 -31.36 2.41
N SER A 242 -5.01 -32.06 3.17
CA SER A 242 -5.80 -33.17 2.62
C SER A 242 -7.18 -33.36 3.23
N GLY A 243 -8.03 -34.10 2.52
CA GLY A 243 -9.35 -34.51 2.98
C GLY A 243 -9.98 -35.54 2.06
N PHE A 244 -11.19 -35.99 2.37
CA PHE A 244 -12.03 -36.81 1.51
C PHE A 244 -13.08 -35.96 0.79
N GLY A 245 -13.72 -36.51 -0.25
CA GLY A 245 -14.75 -35.79 -1.00
C GLY A 245 -14.18 -34.53 -1.69
N ASN A 246 -13.04 -34.69 -2.36
CA ASN A 246 -12.24 -33.59 -2.94
C ASN A 246 -11.86 -32.53 -1.89
N GLY A 247 -11.31 -32.94 -0.75
CA GLY A 247 -10.82 -32.05 0.30
C GLY A 247 -11.88 -31.48 1.26
N SER A 248 -13.16 -31.57 0.92
CA SER A 248 -14.26 -30.92 1.66
C SER A 248 -14.79 -31.68 2.89
N SER A 249 -14.29 -32.89 3.17
CA SER A 249 -14.73 -33.71 4.30
C SER A 249 -13.54 -34.38 5.00
N ASP A 250 -13.61 -34.52 6.33
CA ASP A 250 -12.48 -34.98 7.17
C ASP A 250 -11.15 -34.30 6.79
N THR A 251 -11.22 -32.98 6.68
CA THR A 251 -10.09 -32.09 6.37
C THR A 251 -9.05 -32.16 7.48
N ARG A 252 -7.81 -32.47 7.11
CA ARG A 252 -6.69 -32.68 8.05
C ARG A 252 -5.35 -32.23 7.47
N LEU A 253 -4.49 -31.77 8.37
CA LEU A 253 -3.05 -31.85 8.16
C LEU A 253 -2.61 -33.28 8.46
N ARG A 254 -2.04 -33.98 7.47
CA ARG A 254 -1.51 -35.34 7.64
C ARG A 254 0.00 -35.33 7.49
N ILE A 255 0.70 -36.02 8.38
CA ILE A 255 2.15 -36.14 8.33
C ILE A 255 2.50 -37.57 7.93
N TRP A 256 3.19 -37.73 6.82
CA TRP A 256 3.55 -39.02 6.26
C TRP A 256 5.06 -39.19 6.16
N ASP A 257 5.51 -40.42 6.36
CA ASP A 257 6.83 -40.85 5.95
C ASP A 257 6.75 -41.32 4.50
N VAL A 258 7.46 -40.62 3.62
CA VAL A 258 7.53 -40.93 2.18
C VAL A 258 8.92 -41.40 1.75
N THR A 259 9.78 -41.77 2.70
CA THR A 259 11.17 -42.19 2.45
C THR A 259 11.22 -43.37 1.47
N ASP A 260 10.53 -44.45 1.80
CA ASP A 260 10.32 -45.59 0.90
C ASP A 260 9.10 -45.31 0.03
N LYS A 261 9.33 -44.97 -1.23
CA LYS A 261 8.25 -44.67 -2.18
C LYS A 261 7.31 -45.87 -2.33
N ALA A 262 7.83 -47.09 -2.34
CA ALA A 262 6.99 -48.28 -2.49
C ALA A 262 6.06 -48.52 -1.28
N ASN A 263 6.32 -47.87 -0.14
CA ASN A 263 5.56 -48.02 1.09
C ASN A 263 5.49 -46.70 1.88
N MET A 264 4.83 -45.69 1.30
CA MET A 264 4.51 -44.43 1.98
C MET A 264 3.39 -44.65 3.00
N PHE A 265 3.51 -44.10 4.21
CA PHE A 265 2.52 -44.31 5.28
C PHE A 265 2.33 -43.07 6.17
N GLU A 266 1.13 -42.97 6.78
CA GLU A 266 0.80 -41.92 7.74
C GLU A 266 1.50 -42.16 9.09
N LEU A 267 2.26 -41.18 9.57
CA LEU A 267 2.80 -41.13 10.93
C LEU A 267 1.74 -40.65 11.90
N SER A 268 1.09 -39.54 11.57
CA SER A 268 0.07 -38.89 12.39
C SER A 268 -0.85 -38.00 11.54
N SER A 269 -1.95 -37.54 12.13
CA SER A 269 -2.81 -36.52 11.54
C SER A 269 -3.49 -35.65 12.58
N ILE A 270 -3.74 -34.39 12.20
CA ILE A 270 -4.38 -33.37 13.03
C ILE A 270 -5.70 -32.99 12.38
N TYR A 271 -6.77 -32.94 13.16
CA TYR A 271 -8.03 -32.38 12.67
C TYR A 271 -7.87 -30.89 12.43
N HIS A 272 -8.22 -30.44 11.23
CA HIS A 272 -8.29 -29.01 10.94
C HIS A 272 -9.55 -28.42 11.62
N PRO A 273 -9.42 -27.35 12.42
CA PRO A 273 -10.57 -26.71 13.05
C PRO A 273 -11.50 -26.14 11.97
N ILE A 274 -12.81 -26.06 12.25
CA ILE A 274 -13.81 -25.44 11.36
C ILE A 274 -13.98 -26.14 9.97
N ARG A 275 -13.23 -27.22 9.68
CA ARG A 275 -13.43 -28.26 8.64
C ARG A 275 -14.01 -27.72 7.31
N ARG A 276 -13.24 -26.92 6.58
CA ARG A 276 -13.61 -26.48 5.23
C ARG A 276 -12.69 -27.08 4.19
N TYR A 277 -11.51 -26.51 4.02
CA TYR A 277 -10.63 -26.82 2.91
C TYR A 277 -9.21 -26.37 3.20
N ILE A 278 -8.49 -27.21 3.95
CA ILE A 278 -7.05 -27.01 4.18
C ILE A 278 -6.34 -26.95 2.83
N HIS A 279 -5.86 -25.76 2.48
CA HIS A 279 -5.48 -25.43 1.13
C HIS A 279 -4.00 -25.72 0.92
N GLN A 280 -3.16 -24.92 1.55
CA GLN A 280 -1.71 -24.98 1.41
C GLN A 280 -1.06 -24.58 2.74
N GLY A 281 0.17 -25.05 2.96
CA GLY A 281 0.94 -24.66 4.12
C GLY A 281 2.44 -24.88 3.96
N TRP A 282 3.20 -24.31 4.89
CA TRP A 282 4.66 -24.29 4.85
C TRP A 282 5.26 -24.34 6.26
N LEU A 283 6.35 -25.08 6.40
CA LEU A 283 7.13 -25.21 7.64
C LEU A 283 7.90 -23.93 7.96
N SER A 284 8.03 -23.64 9.26
CA SER A 284 9.09 -22.76 9.76
C SER A 284 10.48 -23.32 9.42
N GLU A 285 11.49 -22.46 9.33
CA GLU A 285 12.87 -22.87 8.99
C GLU A 285 13.45 -23.89 9.98
N ASP A 286 13.08 -23.79 11.26
CA ASP A 286 13.45 -24.74 12.31
C ASP A 286 12.57 -26.01 12.36
N ARG A 287 11.55 -26.07 11.48
CA ARG A 287 10.60 -27.17 11.28
C ARG A 287 9.75 -27.53 12.50
N LYS A 288 9.58 -26.58 13.42
CA LYS A 288 8.73 -26.77 14.61
C LYS A 288 7.28 -26.37 14.39
N TYR A 289 7.03 -25.45 13.46
CA TYR A 289 5.69 -24.95 13.17
C TYR A 289 5.34 -25.17 11.71
N PHE A 290 4.06 -25.42 11.45
CA PHE A 290 3.50 -25.49 10.11
C PHE A 290 2.35 -24.49 10.01
N TYR A 291 2.47 -23.55 9.09
CA TYR A 291 1.50 -22.48 8.87
C TYR A 291 0.61 -22.84 7.69
N VAL A 292 -0.68 -22.60 7.81
CA VAL A 292 -1.70 -23.11 6.89
C VAL A 292 -2.76 -22.06 6.61
N ASN A 293 -3.17 -22.00 5.35
CA ASN A 293 -4.33 -21.26 4.87
C ASN A 293 -5.52 -22.21 4.60
N ASP A 294 -6.76 -21.73 4.75
CA ASP A 294 -7.99 -22.45 4.37
C ASP A 294 -8.85 -21.57 3.47
N GLU A 295 -8.70 -21.77 2.15
CA GLU A 295 -9.31 -20.96 1.09
C GLU A 295 -10.85 -20.78 1.19
N LEU A 296 -11.55 -21.61 1.99
CA LEU A 296 -13.02 -21.67 2.05
C LEU A 296 -13.63 -21.34 3.42
N ASP A 297 -12.84 -20.86 4.38
CA ASP A 297 -13.32 -20.60 5.74
C ASP A 297 -13.82 -19.16 5.99
N GLU A 298 -13.39 -18.19 5.17
CA GLU A 298 -13.77 -16.78 5.32
C GLU A 298 -15.20 -16.47 4.89
N GLY A 299 -15.76 -15.41 5.48
CA GLY A 299 -17.11 -14.92 5.16
C GLY A 299 -18.24 -15.66 5.89
N ARG A 300 -17.88 -16.58 6.78
CA ARG A 300 -18.84 -17.28 7.65
C ARG A 300 -18.68 -16.81 9.09
N THR A 301 -17.66 -17.33 9.75
CA THR A 301 -17.35 -17.04 11.16
C THR A 301 -15.93 -16.53 11.34
N LEU A 302 -15.10 -16.68 10.30
CA LEU A 302 -13.73 -16.23 10.24
C LEU A 302 -13.58 -15.16 9.16
N VAL A 303 -12.56 -14.35 9.36
CA VAL A 303 -11.95 -13.46 8.38
C VAL A 303 -10.60 -14.11 7.98
N THR A 304 -9.75 -13.49 7.17
CA THR A 304 -8.46 -14.07 6.74
C THR A 304 -7.71 -14.63 7.95
N THR A 305 -7.49 -15.95 8.01
CA THR A 305 -7.01 -16.64 9.23
C THR A 305 -5.82 -17.56 8.94
N LEU A 306 -4.66 -17.18 9.44
CA LEU A 306 -3.49 -18.05 9.45
C LEU A 306 -3.62 -19.13 10.52
N HIS A 307 -3.67 -20.39 10.13
CA HIS A 307 -3.72 -21.53 11.05
C HIS A 307 -2.32 -22.02 11.41
N ILE A 308 -2.04 -22.09 12.72
CA ILE A 308 -0.72 -22.41 13.27
C ILE A 308 -0.74 -23.79 13.92
N TYR A 309 0.15 -24.67 13.47
CA TYR A 309 0.35 -26.02 14.01
C TYR A 309 1.75 -26.16 14.59
N ASN A 310 1.87 -26.80 15.75
CA ASN A 310 3.16 -27.28 16.24
C ASN A 310 3.36 -28.72 15.75
N VAL A 311 4.48 -28.93 15.07
CA VAL A 311 4.89 -30.20 14.45
C VAL A 311 6.30 -30.62 14.86
N GLU A 312 6.84 -30.09 15.97
CA GLU A 312 8.17 -30.45 16.47
C GLU A 312 8.26 -31.96 16.79
N ASP A 313 7.18 -32.53 17.33
CA ASP A 313 6.97 -33.98 17.43
C ASP A 313 6.01 -34.45 16.33
N LEU A 314 6.55 -35.09 15.28
CA LEU A 314 5.78 -35.55 14.13
C LEU A 314 4.77 -36.66 14.46
N GLU A 315 4.92 -37.37 15.59
CA GLU A 315 3.95 -38.38 16.03
C GLU A 315 2.81 -37.77 16.86
N ASN A 316 3.05 -36.63 17.52
CA ASN A 316 2.08 -35.96 18.38
C ASN A 316 1.92 -34.46 18.04
N PRO A 317 1.69 -34.09 16.77
CA PRO A 317 1.51 -32.68 16.42
C PRO A 317 0.14 -32.18 16.91
N TYR A 318 0.02 -30.87 17.12
CA TYR A 318 -1.23 -30.27 17.59
C TYR A 318 -1.49 -28.89 16.99
N TYR A 319 -2.78 -28.51 16.93
CA TYR A 319 -3.19 -27.18 16.54
C TYR A 319 -2.94 -26.20 17.68
N VAL A 320 -2.21 -25.12 17.41
CA VAL A 320 -1.93 -24.06 18.38
C VAL A 320 -3.10 -23.10 18.42
N GLN A 321 -3.28 -22.32 17.34
CA GLN A 321 -4.33 -21.32 17.24
C GLN A 321 -4.53 -20.86 15.78
N GLY A 322 -5.55 -20.02 15.57
CA GLY A 322 -5.74 -19.24 14.36
C GLY A 322 -5.39 -17.80 14.67
N TRP A 323 -4.63 -17.16 13.81
CA TRP A 323 -4.21 -15.77 13.93
C TRP A 323 -4.78 -14.94 12.78
N THR A 324 -5.13 -13.68 13.03
CA THR A 324 -5.66 -12.78 12.01
C THR A 324 -5.18 -11.35 12.25
N ASN A 325 -4.95 -10.61 11.16
CA ASN A 325 -4.74 -9.17 11.14
C ASN A 325 -6.07 -8.39 10.94
N GLY A 326 -7.21 -9.08 10.85
CA GLY A 326 -8.53 -8.49 10.63
C GLY A 326 -8.93 -8.29 9.17
N ASN A 327 -8.08 -8.63 8.20
CA ASN A 327 -8.43 -8.60 6.77
C ASN A 327 -9.57 -9.61 6.48
N THR A 328 -10.44 -9.31 5.52
CA THR A 328 -11.64 -10.11 5.20
C THR A 328 -11.55 -10.95 3.92
N SER A 329 -10.48 -10.79 3.15
CA SER A 329 -10.23 -11.53 1.92
C SER A 329 -10.01 -13.03 2.19
N ARG A 330 -10.13 -13.84 1.15
CA ARG A 330 -9.72 -15.25 1.25
C ARG A 330 -8.20 -15.36 1.26
N ASP A 331 -7.65 -16.10 2.20
CA ASP A 331 -6.27 -16.55 2.11
C ASP A 331 -6.09 -17.62 1.02
N HIS A 332 -4.86 -17.79 0.53
CA HIS A 332 -4.59 -18.78 -0.52
C HIS A 332 -3.21 -19.43 -0.37
N ASN A 333 -2.15 -18.84 -0.91
CA ASN A 333 -0.80 -19.41 -0.89
C ASN A 333 0.12 -18.63 0.04
N LEU A 334 0.86 -19.35 0.90
CA LEU A 334 1.87 -18.79 1.79
C LEU A 334 3.22 -19.52 1.66
N TYR A 335 4.31 -18.78 1.83
CA TYR A 335 5.66 -19.35 1.89
C TYR A 335 6.45 -18.74 3.05
N VAL A 336 7.18 -19.59 3.79
CA VAL A 336 8.13 -19.11 4.81
C VAL A 336 9.52 -18.96 4.18
N LYS A 337 10.18 -17.83 4.46
CA LYS A 337 11.60 -17.60 4.21
C LYS A 337 12.21 -16.88 5.41
N GLY A 338 13.15 -17.53 6.10
CA GLY A 338 13.65 -17.01 7.36
C GLY A 338 12.55 -16.97 8.42
N HIS A 339 12.36 -15.82 9.08
CA HIS A 339 11.27 -15.57 10.02
C HIS A 339 10.12 -14.76 9.40
N TYR A 340 9.92 -14.85 8.08
CA TYR A 340 8.82 -14.17 7.39
C TYR A 340 7.91 -15.15 6.66
N ILE A 341 6.60 -14.92 6.76
CA ILE A 341 5.57 -15.51 5.91
C ILE A 341 5.20 -14.51 4.83
N TYR A 342 5.20 -14.96 3.58
CA TYR A 342 4.71 -14.20 2.42
C TYR A 342 3.40 -14.85 1.96
N ALA A 343 2.27 -14.19 2.22
CA ALA A 343 0.93 -14.71 2.00
C ALA A 343 0.21 -13.95 0.88
N SER A 344 -0.21 -14.68 -0.15
CA SER A 344 -1.10 -14.22 -1.21
C SER A 344 -2.53 -14.47 -0.79
N ASN A 345 -3.30 -13.38 -0.66
CA ASN A 345 -4.65 -13.38 -0.12
C ASN A 345 -5.62 -12.74 -1.11
N TYR A 346 -5.67 -13.26 -2.34
CA TYR A 346 -6.54 -12.82 -3.42
C TYR A 346 -6.70 -11.29 -3.44
N ARG A 347 -7.86 -10.81 -3.00
CA ARG A 347 -8.29 -9.42 -3.11
C ARG A 347 -7.56 -8.45 -2.18
N SER A 348 -6.84 -8.95 -1.18
CA SER A 348 -5.99 -8.11 -0.33
C SER A 348 -4.52 -8.14 -0.73
N GLY A 349 -4.18 -8.82 -1.82
CA GLY A 349 -2.83 -8.84 -2.39
C GLY A 349 -1.81 -9.68 -1.61
N LEU A 350 -0.56 -9.22 -1.62
CA LEU A 350 0.55 -9.83 -0.87
C LEU A 350 0.62 -9.23 0.53
N ARG A 351 0.64 -10.09 1.55
CA ARG A 351 0.85 -9.75 2.96
C ARG A 351 2.13 -10.40 3.47
N VAL A 352 2.92 -9.69 4.26
CA VAL A 352 4.16 -10.19 4.86
C VAL A 352 4.06 -10.13 6.39
N TYR A 353 4.20 -11.29 7.04
CA TYR A 353 4.12 -11.44 8.48
C TYR A 353 5.47 -11.86 9.06
N ASP A 354 5.95 -11.14 10.07
CA ASP A 354 7.07 -11.54 10.92
C ASP A 354 6.60 -12.63 11.90
N ILE A 355 7.32 -13.75 11.93
CA ILE A 355 7.06 -14.92 12.78
C ILE A 355 8.26 -15.24 13.69
N ALA A 356 9.03 -14.23 14.09
CA ALA A 356 10.06 -14.38 15.13
C ALA A 356 9.47 -14.91 16.45
N ASP A 357 8.24 -14.51 16.78
CA ASP A 357 7.35 -15.24 17.68
C ASP A 357 6.38 -16.08 16.83
N PRO A 358 6.59 -17.41 16.72
CA PRO A 358 5.87 -18.26 15.77
C PRO A 358 4.38 -18.39 16.07
N GLU A 359 3.95 -18.12 17.31
CA GLU A 359 2.54 -18.18 17.68
C GLU A 359 1.84 -16.82 17.58
N ASN A 360 2.61 -15.72 17.54
CA ASN A 360 2.09 -14.34 17.49
C ASN A 360 2.67 -13.56 16.30
N PRO A 361 2.28 -13.89 15.05
CA PRO A 361 2.72 -13.15 13.88
C PRO A 361 2.41 -11.65 13.95
N VAL A 362 3.23 -10.84 13.28
CA VAL A 362 3.03 -9.38 13.14
C VAL A 362 3.10 -9.00 11.66
N GLU A 363 2.10 -8.31 11.13
CA GLU A 363 2.17 -7.77 9.76
C GLU A 363 3.20 -6.64 9.69
N VAL A 364 4.15 -6.78 8.77
CA VAL A 364 5.29 -5.87 8.63
C VAL A 364 5.39 -5.21 7.26
N ALA A 365 4.73 -5.76 6.24
CA ALA A 365 4.69 -5.19 4.91
C ALA A 365 3.48 -5.74 4.12
N TRP A 366 2.94 -4.98 3.19
CA TRP A 366 1.86 -5.43 2.30
C TRP A 366 1.82 -4.65 0.98
N MET A 367 1.24 -5.28 -0.04
CA MET A 367 0.90 -4.63 -1.31
C MET A 367 -0.42 -5.19 -1.82
N ASP A 368 -1.39 -4.31 -2.00
CA ASP A 368 -2.72 -4.65 -2.49
C ASP A 368 -2.77 -4.57 -4.02
N THR A 369 -2.82 -5.73 -4.66
CA THR A 369 -2.90 -5.85 -6.13
C THR A 369 -4.34 -5.77 -6.65
N PHE A 370 -5.33 -5.68 -5.75
CA PHE A 370 -6.76 -5.54 -6.04
C PHE A 370 -7.44 -4.49 -5.14
N PRO A 371 -7.11 -3.19 -5.26
CA PRO A 371 -7.55 -2.13 -4.34
C PRO A 371 -9.05 -1.77 -4.41
N ALA A 372 -9.84 -2.52 -5.18
CA ALA A 372 -11.28 -2.26 -5.32
C ALA A 372 -12.06 -2.64 -4.04
N ASP A 373 -11.71 -3.77 -3.41
CA ASP A 373 -12.28 -4.24 -2.14
C ASP A 373 -11.50 -5.45 -1.59
N ASP A 374 -11.49 -5.65 -0.26
CA ASP A 374 -10.95 -6.84 0.43
C ASP A 374 -11.99 -7.99 0.58
N GLY A 375 -12.89 -8.15 -0.38
CA GLY A 375 -14.00 -9.10 -0.30
C GLY A 375 -13.60 -10.56 -0.52
N LEU A 376 -14.59 -11.45 -0.46
CA LEU A 376 -14.43 -12.92 -0.54
C LEU A 376 -14.25 -13.45 -1.98
N GLY A 377 -13.91 -12.59 -2.94
CA GLY A 377 -13.72 -13.01 -4.33
C GLY A 377 -12.36 -13.65 -4.56
N TYR A 378 -12.25 -14.38 -5.67
CA TYR A 378 -11.03 -15.05 -6.12
C TYR A 378 -10.28 -14.19 -7.15
N ASP A 379 -10.23 -12.89 -6.94
CA ASP A 379 -9.54 -11.93 -7.82
C ASP A 379 -8.31 -11.42 -7.08
N GLY A 380 -7.27 -11.01 -7.80
CA GLY A 380 -6.04 -10.52 -7.20
C GLY A 380 -4.94 -11.59 -7.10
N SER A 381 -4.17 -11.56 -6.01
CA SER A 381 -2.96 -12.37 -5.81
C SER A 381 -3.27 -13.86 -5.61
N TRP A 382 -2.94 -14.70 -6.60
CA TRP A 382 -3.06 -16.16 -6.52
C TRP A 382 -1.85 -16.77 -5.80
N SER A 383 -0.64 -16.33 -6.11
CA SER A 383 0.58 -16.90 -5.51
C SER A 383 1.71 -15.88 -5.47
N ASN A 384 2.76 -16.22 -4.74
CA ASN A 384 3.99 -15.46 -4.68
C ASN A 384 5.21 -16.39 -4.66
N PHE A 385 6.39 -15.85 -4.92
CA PHE A 385 7.65 -16.58 -4.76
C PHE A 385 8.72 -15.65 -4.17
N PRO A 386 9.10 -15.84 -2.88
CA PRO A 386 10.01 -14.93 -2.19
C PRO A 386 11.48 -15.39 -2.19
N PHE A 387 11.82 -16.50 -2.86
CA PHE A 387 13.11 -17.18 -2.68
C PHE A 387 14.26 -16.67 -3.57
N PHE A 388 14.09 -15.53 -4.25
CA PHE A 388 15.18 -14.96 -5.03
C PHE A 388 16.31 -14.40 -4.12
N PRO A 389 17.60 -14.62 -4.49
CA PRO A 389 18.75 -14.07 -3.76
C PRO A 389 18.78 -12.55 -3.67
N SER A 390 18.23 -11.85 -4.67
CA SER A 390 18.13 -10.38 -4.68
C SER A 390 17.21 -9.79 -3.60
N GLY A 391 16.41 -10.63 -2.93
CA GLY A 391 15.32 -10.18 -2.06
C GLY A 391 14.05 -9.81 -2.82
N ASN A 392 14.05 -9.90 -4.15
CA ASN A 392 12.83 -9.71 -4.94
C ASN A 392 11.79 -10.79 -4.63
N VAL A 393 10.54 -10.38 -4.61
CA VAL A 393 9.39 -11.28 -4.55
C VAL A 393 8.62 -11.10 -5.85
N ILE A 394 8.21 -12.21 -6.47
CA ILE A 394 7.23 -12.15 -7.56
C ILE A 394 5.86 -12.49 -7.02
N ILE A 395 4.84 -11.82 -7.57
CA ILE A 395 3.44 -12.08 -7.31
C ILE A 395 2.81 -12.49 -8.64
N SER A 396 2.06 -13.58 -8.63
CA SER A 396 1.16 -13.90 -9.74
C SER A 396 -0.25 -13.48 -9.37
N ASP A 397 -0.73 -12.46 -10.05
CA ASP A 397 -2.06 -11.92 -9.90
C ASP A 397 -2.92 -12.34 -11.10
N ILE A 398 -4.14 -12.79 -10.83
CA ILE A 398 -4.98 -13.45 -11.83
C ILE A 398 -5.33 -12.52 -12.98
N GLN A 399 -5.52 -11.23 -12.71
CA GLN A 399 -5.88 -10.23 -13.71
C GLN A 399 -4.67 -9.41 -14.17
N GLN A 400 -3.75 -9.12 -13.23
CA GLN A 400 -2.64 -8.21 -13.45
C GLN A 400 -1.40 -8.91 -14.03
N GLY A 401 -1.30 -10.24 -13.96
CA GLY A 401 -0.17 -11.00 -14.47
C GLY A 401 0.99 -11.09 -13.48
N LEU A 402 2.23 -11.01 -13.98
CA LEU A 402 3.42 -11.11 -13.14
C LEU A 402 3.78 -9.74 -12.59
N ILE A 403 3.81 -9.58 -11.27
CA ILE A 403 4.27 -8.37 -10.60
C ILE A 403 5.59 -8.68 -9.87
N VAL A 404 6.57 -7.78 -9.95
CA VAL A 404 7.87 -7.89 -9.27
C VAL A 404 7.97 -6.78 -8.23
N VAL A 405 8.24 -7.17 -6.99
CA VAL A 405 8.32 -6.25 -5.85
C VAL A 405 9.56 -6.53 -5.00
N ARG A 406 9.89 -5.58 -4.12
CA ARG A 406 10.89 -5.76 -3.07
C ARG A 406 10.34 -5.27 -1.73
N PRO A 407 10.09 -6.20 -0.80
CA PRO A 407 9.78 -5.85 0.57
C PRO A 407 10.98 -5.21 1.26
N GLU A 408 10.75 -4.06 1.90
CA GLU A 408 11.73 -3.32 2.69
C GLU A 408 11.62 -3.78 4.14
N LEU A 409 12.19 -4.95 4.45
CA LEU A 409 12.07 -5.60 5.77
C LEU A 409 13.17 -5.18 6.76
N ASP A 410 14.19 -4.50 6.26
CA ASP A 410 15.34 -3.99 7.00
C ASP A 410 15.16 -2.48 7.19
N THR A 411 14.59 -2.04 8.31
CA THR A 411 14.14 -0.66 8.48
C THR A 411 14.49 -0.05 9.83
N LEU A 412 14.74 1.26 9.81
CA LEU A 412 14.60 2.14 10.96
C LEU A 412 13.27 2.88 10.81
N SER A 413 12.33 2.65 11.73
CA SER A 413 11.06 3.38 11.77
C SER A 413 11.08 4.44 12.87
N PHE A 414 10.49 5.59 12.58
CA PHE A 414 10.51 6.76 13.46
C PHE A 414 9.12 7.00 14.04
N THR A 415 9.04 7.18 15.35
CA THR A 415 7.85 7.65 16.05
C THR A 415 8.12 9.05 16.59
N VAL A 416 7.33 10.03 16.16
CA VAL A 416 7.43 11.40 16.68
C VAL A 416 6.65 11.50 17.98
N GLU A 417 7.38 11.53 19.09
CA GLU A 417 6.83 11.66 20.44
C GLU A 417 6.40 13.10 20.74
N GLN A 418 7.11 14.06 20.16
CA GLN A 418 6.82 15.49 20.22
C GLN A 418 7.25 16.14 18.91
N SER A 419 6.29 16.71 18.15
CA SER A 419 6.56 17.35 16.86
C SER A 419 6.90 18.83 17.01
N LEU A 420 7.62 19.38 16.02
CA LEU A 420 7.58 20.82 15.78
C LEU A 420 6.17 21.22 15.32
N GLY A 421 5.75 22.44 15.65
CA GLY A 421 4.48 23.02 15.20
C GLY A 421 4.58 23.70 13.84
N ASP A 422 3.46 24.25 13.37
CA ASP A 422 3.39 25.02 12.11
C ASP A 422 4.12 26.37 12.19
N THR A 423 4.43 26.81 13.41
CA THR A 423 5.24 28.00 13.70
C THR A 423 6.47 27.65 14.52
N LEU A 424 7.63 28.20 14.15
CA LEU A 424 8.88 28.10 14.91
C LEU A 424 9.22 29.45 15.55
N ASN A 425 9.75 29.42 16.76
CA ASN A 425 10.22 30.61 17.47
C ASN A 425 11.51 31.13 16.80
N PRO A 426 11.59 32.42 16.40
CA PRO A 426 12.82 32.98 15.82
C PRO A 426 14.03 32.91 16.76
N ALA A 427 13.80 32.91 18.08
CA ALA A 427 14.87 32.73 19.07
C ALA A 427 15.43 31.29 19.12
N GLY A 428 14.80 30.35 18.43
CA GLY A 428 15.04 28.92 18.60
C GLY A 428 14.44 28.38 19.89
N GLY A 429 14.84 27.16 20.25
CA GLY A 429 14.39 26.51 21.48
C GLY A 429 13.17 25.60 21.32
N ASP A 430 12.59 25.49 20.12
CA ASP A 430 11.51 24.53 19.88
C ASP A 430 12.07 23.10 19.89
N GLU A 431 11.39 22.22 20.60
CA GLU A 431 11.85 20.85 20.81
C GLU A 431 11.09 19.83 19.95
N LEU A 432 11.86 18.95 19.30
CA LEU A 432 11.40 17.75 18.61
C LEU A 432 11.94 16.53 19.35
N VAL A 433 11.08 15.53 19.61
CA VAL A 433 11.49 14.26 20.22
C VAL A 433 11.04 13.10 19.34
N VAL A 434 11.98 12.22 19.00
CA VAL A 434 11.74 11.06 18.14
C VAL A 434 12.33 9.80 18.76
N SER A 435 11.55 8.73 18.77
CA SER A 435 12.02 7.37 19.07
C SER A 435 12.20 6.57 17.79
N ILE A 436 13.27 5.77 17.70
CA ILE A 436 13.62 4.97 16.52
C ILE A 436 13.53 3.48 16.86
N THR A 437 12.71 2.76 16.11
CA THR A 437 12.59 1.30 16.22
C THR A 437 13.43 0.63 15.14
N GLU A 438 14.25 -0.33 15.56
CA GLU A 438 15.11 -1.15 14.72
C GLU A 438 14.35 -2.41 14.24
N ARG A 439 14.38 -2.70 12.94
CA ARG A 439 13.90 -3.96 12.36
C ARG A 439 14.98 -4.55 11.46
N ASN A 440 15.60 -5.65 11.89
CA ASN A 440 16.71 -6.35 11.22
C ASN A 440 17.97 -5.52 10.91
N VAL A 441 18.02 -4.25 11.30
CA VAL A 441 19.17 -3.36 11.17
C VAL A 441 19.52 -2.78 12.53
N THR A 442 20.76 -2.38 12.73
CA THR A 442 21.16 -1.68 13.97
C THR A 442 21.22 -0.19 13.69
N LEU A 443 20.66 0.66 14.54
CA LEU A 443 20.76 2.10 14.43
C LEU A 443 22.21 2.56 14.69
N ASN A 444 22.78 3.35 13.78
CA ASN A 444 23.94 4.16 14.08
C ASN A 444 23.47 5.45 14.77
N ALA A 445 23.35 5.43 16.09
CA ALA A 445 22.83 6.54 16.89
C ALA A 445 23.54 7.89 16.63
N SER A 446 24.82 7.86 16.21
CA SER A 446 25.61 9.07 15.97
C SER A 446 25.25 9.85 14.71
N THR A 447 24.45 9.28 13.81
CA THR A 447 24.03 9.91 12.55
C THR A 447 22.62 10.49 12.61
N THR A 448 21.96 10.38 13.78
CA THR A 448 20.59 10.86 13.98
C THR A 448 20.57 12.39 13.99
N THR A 449 19.84 12.99 13.05
CA THR A 449 19.85 14.43 12.77
C THR A 449 18.44 14.96 12.46
N LEU A 450 18.15 16.17 12.96
CA LEU A 450 17.08 17.02 12.45
C LEU A 450 17.67 17.89 11.34
N ASN A 451 17.05 17.89 10.18
CA ASN A 451 17.47 18.67 9.02
C ASN A 451 16.47 19.80 8.83
N LEU A 452 16.96 21.03 8.74
CA LEU A 452 16.17 22.23 8.44
C LEU A 452 16.64 22.79 7.11
N ARG A 453 15.74 22.93 6.14
CA ARG A 453 16.00 23.49 4.81
C ARG A 453 15.34 24.85 4.69
N ASP A 454 16.16 25.86 4.38
CA ASP A 454 15.70 27.23 4.18
C ASP A 454 15.05 27.46 2.79
N SER A 455 14.50 28.66 2.60
CA SER A 455 13.86 29.08 1.35
C SER A 455 14.82 29.16 0.15
N GLN A 456 16.13 29.15 0.39
CA GLN A 456 17.20 29.14 -0.62
C GLN A 456 17.70 27.70 -0.90
N GLY A 457 17.19 26.70 -0.18
CA GLY A 457 17.53 25.30 -0.30
C GLY A 457 18.76 24.86 0.48
N ALA A 458 19.36 25.71 1.33
CA ALA A 458 20.45 25.31 2.20
C ALA A 458 19.93 24.48 3.37
N VAL A 459 20.66 23.42 3.73
CA VAL A 459 20.26 22.47 4.78
C VAL A 459 21.19 22.60 5.98
N THR A 460 20.62 22.91 7.14
CA THR A 460 21.28 22.91 8.44
C THR A 460 20.94 21.61 9.17
N GLN A 461 21.95 20.87 9.60
CA GLN A 461 21.78 19.61 10.32
C GLN A 461 22.06 19.79 11.81
N ILE A 462 21.11 19.38 12.65
CA ILE A 462 21.16 19.45 14.11
C ILE A 462 21.29 18.03 14.63
N ALA A 463 22.38 17.74 15.34
CA ALA A 463 22.61 16.42 15.91
C ALA A 463 21.63 16.12 17.05
N GLY A 464 21.08 14.90 17.07
CA GLY A 464 20.17 14.46 18.13
C GLY A 464 20.89 14.23 19.45
N ILE A 465 20.28 14.69 20.55
CA ILE A 465 20.76 14.49 21.92
C ILE A 465 19.98 13.31 22.53
N PRO A 466 20.63 12.23 22.97
CA PRO A 466 19.96 11.11 23.63
C PRO A 466 19.22 11.55 24.90
N THR A 467 17.95 11.17 25.03
CA THR A 467 17.09 11.54 26.17
C THR A 467 17.31 10.66 27.42
N GLY A 468 18.08 9.58 27.28
CA GLY A 468 18.25 8.54 28.30
C GLY A 468 17.27 7.37 28.16
N GLN A 469 16.25 7.48 27.30
CA GLN A 469 15.45 6.35 26.84
C GLN A 469 16.13 5.66 25.64
N PRO A 470 15.97 4.33 25.47
CA PRO A 470 16.53 3.61 24.32
C PRO A 470 16.11 4.23 22.99
N ASN A 471 17.08 4.43 22.10
CA ASN A 471 16.89 4.95 20.73
C ASN A 471 15.98 6.19 20.62
N THR A 472 15.96 7.04 21.65
CA THR A 472 15.12 8.23 21.70
C THR A 472 15.96 9.49 21.78
N PHE A 473 15.75 10.40 20.83
CA PHE A 473 16.56 11.59 20.62
C PHE A 473 15.69 12.85 20.72
N SER A 474 16.28 13.88 21.32
CA SER A 474 15.73 15.23 21.36
C SER A 474 16.56 16.15 20.45
N PHE A 475 15.88 17.09 19.81
CA PHE A 475 16.48 18.13 18.98
C PHE A 475 15.88 19.47 19.40
N THR A 476 16.69 20.52 19.31
CA THR A 476 16.26 21.89 19.63
C THR A 476 16.57 22.77 18.42
N THR A 477 15.59 23.55 17.97
CA THR A 477 15.79 24.48 16.85
C THR A 477 16.80 25.57 17.24
N PRO A 478 17.72 25.96 16.33
CA PRO A 478 18.60 27.10 16.52
C PRO A 478 17.81 28.40 16.35
N HIS A 479 18.49 29.55 16.48
CA HIS A 479 17.97 30.81 15.99
C HIS A 479 17.72 30.74 14.47
N ILE A 480 16.55 31.19 14.02
CA ILE A 480 16.15 31.22 12.60
C ILE A 480 15.54 32.59 12.31
N ALA A 481 15.81 33.13 11.12
CA ALA A 481 15.34 34.48 10.78
C ALA A 481 13.81 34.56 10.72
N CYS A 482 13.26 35.70 11.14
CA CYS A 482 11.82 35.92 11.11
C CYS A 482 11.21 35.77 9.71
N LEU A 483 10.00 35.22 9.69
CA LEU A 483 9.17 35.00 8.50
C LEU A 483 9.81 34.09 7.45
N GLU A 484 10.85 33.35 7.84
CA GLU A 484 11.43 32.31 7.01
C GLU A 484 10.48 31.10 6.96
N SER A 485 10.35 30.51 5.77
CA SER A 485 9.69 29.22 5.60
C SER A 485 10.76 28.13 5.67
N ILE A 486 10.60 27.21 6.61
CA ILE A 486 11.53 26.11 6.86
C ILE A 486 10.85 24.80 6.53
N ASP A 487 11.48 24.02 5.66
CA ASP A 487 11.16 22.59 5.54
C ASP A 487 12.02 21.79 6.51
N TRP A 488 11.46 20.76 7.15
CA TRP A 488 12.18 19.96 8.12
C TRP A 488 11.86 18.47 8.04
N TRP A 489 12.85 17.65 8.40
CA TRP A 489 12.74 16.19 8.49
C TRP A 489 13.83 15.61 9.40
N VAL A 490 13.62 14.39 9.88
CA VAL A 490 14.62 13.64 10.67
C VAL A 490 15.27 12.60 9.77
N SER A 491 16.57 12.37 9.97
CA SER A 491 17.30 11.27 9.32
C SER A 491 18.20 10.53 10.29
N ALA A 492 18.39 9.23 10.06
CA ALA A 492 19.37 8.40 10.76
C ALA A 492 19.90 7.31 9.81
N GLU A 493 21.09 6.79 10.09
CA GLU A 493 21.67 5.69 9.33
C GLU A 493 21.65 4.38 10.12
N SER A 494 21.55 3.26 9.42
CA SER A 494 21.87 1.95 10.00
C SER A 494 23.39 1.73 10.10
N ASP A 495 23.78 0.64 10.76
CA ASP A 495 25.16 0.16 10.89
C ASP A 495 25.82 -0.21 9.55
N VAL A 496 25.03 -0.46 8.51
CA VAL A 496 25.50 -0.68 7.14
C VAL A 496 25.56 0.60 6.29
N GLY A 497 25.26 1.76 6.89
CA GLY A 497 25.35 3.07 6.23
C GLY A 497 24.17 3.42 5.32
N GLN A 498 23.03 2.75 5.48
CA GLN A 498 21.80 3.11 4.78
C GLN A 498 21.05 4.19 5.55
N THR A 499 20.69 5.29 4.88
CA THR A 499 19.94 6.40 5.48
C THR A 499 18.42 6.15 5.43
N TYR A 500 17.75 6.40 6.54
CA TYR A 500 16.31 6.39 6.70
C TYR A 500 15.85 7.77 7.15
N THR A 501 14.63 8.15 6.77
CA THR A 501 14.10 9.49 7.08
C THR A 501 12.67 9.44 7.60
N TRP A 502 12.27 10.49 8.30
CA TRP A 502 10.89 10.79 8.62
C TRP A 502 10.54 12.24 8.24
N PRO A 503 9.52 12.48 7.41
CA PRO A 503 8.73 11.49 6.66
C PRO A 503 9.58 10.64 5.71
N GLN A 504 9.13 9.43 5.35
CA GLN A 504 9.93 8.40 4.65
C GLN A 504 10.54 8.86 3.32
N LEU A 505 9.89 9.81 2.64
CA LEU A 505 10.32 10.36 1.35
C LEU A 505 11.05 11.71 1.48
N ALA A 506 11.42 12.12 2.70
CA ALA A 506 12.17 13.35 2.87
C ALA A 506 13.54 13.28 2.16
N PRO A 507 14.01 14.37 1.53
CA PRO A 507 13.49 15.75 1.64
C PRO A 507 12.42 16.12 0.61
N ALA A 508 11.87 15.17 -0.15
CA ALA A 508 10.82 15.43 -1.13
C ALA A 508 9.44 15.64 -0.45
N ASP A 509 9.18 14.94 0.65
CA ASP A 509 7.97 15.06 1.48
C ASP A 509 8.30 15.60 2.89
N ALA A 510 9.14 16.63 2.94
CA ALA A 510 9.48 17.28 4.21
C ALA A 510 8.24 17.97 4.82
N LYS A 511 8.22 18.11 6.15
CA LYS A 511 7.24 18.97 6.84
C LYS A 511 7.65 20.42 6.69
N SER A 512 6.70 21.36 6.82
CA SER A 512 6.99 22.79 6.70
C SER A 512 6.50 23.55 7.93
N ALA A 513 7.21 24.63 8.28
CA ALA A 513 6.83 25.57 9.32
C ALA A 513 7.25 26.99 8.94
N VAL A 514 6.59 27.99 9.52
CA VAL A 514 6.96 29.41 9.36
C VAL A 514 7.56 29.94 10.64
N VAL A 515 8.68 30.66 10.55
CA VAL A 515 9.31 31.28 11.71
C VAL A 515 8.54 32.54 12.10
N ALA A 516 7.87 32.51 13.25
CA ALA A 516 7.02 33.59 13.72
C ALA A 516 6.85 33.54 15.25
N THR A 517 6.66 34.69 15.88
CA THR A 517 6.37 34.75 17.33
C THR A 517 4.89 34.50 17.63
N SER A 518 4.00 34.88 16.71
CA SER A 518 2.56 34.70 16.88
C SER A 518 1.81 34.83 15.56
N LEU A 519 0.61 34.26 15.51
CA LEU A 519 -0.36 34.46 14.44
C LEU A 519 -1.42 35.45 14.92
N ILE A 520 -1.67 36.53 14.18
CA ILE A 520 -2.65 37.56 14.56
C ILE A 520 -3.68 37.80 13.46
N THR A 521 -4.93 38.05 13.83
CA THR A 521 -6.01 38.36 12.89
C THR A 521 -5.79 39.72 12.23
N ALA A 522 -5.53 39.71 10.92
CA ALA A 522 -5.41 40.89 10.08
C ALA A 522 -6.77 41.36 9.54
N PHE A 523 -7.67 40.42 9.26
CA PHE A 523 -9.02 40.67 8.78
C PHE A 523 -9.95 39.58 9.31
N GLU A 524 -11.19 39.95 9.61
CA GLU A 524 -12.25 39.03 10.02
C GLU A 524 -13.59 39.57 9.55
N ASP A 525 -14.40 38.68 8.99
CA ASP A 525 -15.78 38.92 8.62
C ASP A 525 -16.61 37.66 8.90
N ASN A 526 -17.42 37.75 9.95
CA ASN A 526 -18.39 36.75 10.38
C ASN A 526 -19.83 37.10 9.96
N ALA A 527 -19.99 37.90 8.90
CA ALA A 527 -21.29 38.30 8.33
C ALA A 527 -22.27 39.04 9.27
N GLU A 528 -21.89 39.35 10.52
CA GLU A 528 -22.73 40.12 11.43
C GLU A 528 -22.90 41.58 10.95
N THR A 529 -21.82 42.13 10.38
CA THR A 529 -21.79 43.44 9.74
C THR A 529 -21.57 43.31 8.23
N ASP A 530 -21.87 44.37 7.48
CA ASP A 530 -21.53 44.41 6.04
C ASP A 530 -20.35 45.37 5.85
N PRO A 531 -19.13 44.86 5.64
CA PRO A 531 -17.96 45.68 5.38
C PRO A 531 -17.93 46.28 3.96
N GLY A 532 -18.96 46.03 3.13
CA GLY A 532 -19.13 46.59 1.80
C GLY A 532 -19.09 45.55 0.69
N TYR A 533 -19.68 44.37 0.91
CA TYR A 533 -19.80 43.35 -0.13
C TYR A 533 -20.80 43.78 -1.20
N THR A 534 -20.58 43.30 -2.43
CA THR A 534 -21.49 43.54 -3.56
C THR A 534 -21.97 42.23 -4.14
N VAL A 535 -23.28 42.13 -4.37
CA VAL A 535 -23.92 40.97 -5.01
C VAL A 535 -24.22 41.29 -6.48
N SER A 536 -23.87 40.36 -7.37
CA SER A 536 -24.12 40.45 -8.81
C SER A 536 -24.36 39.04 -9.37
N GLY A 537 -24.56 38.88 -10.68
CA GLY A 537 -24.75 37.57 -11.30
C GLY A 537 -25.73 37.56 -12.45
N THR A 538 -25.95 36.37 -13.00
CA THR A 538 -26.93 36.10 -14.07
C THR A 538 -28.10 35.25 -13.61
N ALA A 539 -28.02 34.64 -12.42
CA ALA A 539 -29.09 33.83 -11.86
C ALA A 539 -30.40 34.62 -11.79
N THR A 540 -31.50 33.97 -12.15
CA THR A 540 -32.84 34.58 -12.13
C THR A 540 -33.45 34.60 -10.73
N ASP A 541 -33.00 33.71 -9.84
CA ASP A 541 -33.34 33.65 -8.41
C ASP A 541 -32.11 33.18 -7.60
N GLY A 542 -32.19 33.20 -6.27
CA GLY A 542 -31.15 32.68 -5.38
C GLY A 542 -29.96 33.61 -5.16
N GLN A 543 -30.14 34.92 -5.30
CA GLN A 543 -29.04 35.86 -5.08
C GLN A 543 -28.52 35.79 -3.64
N TRP A 544 -27.21 35.97 -3.47
CA TRP A 544 -26.59 36.05 -2.14
C TRP A 544 -27.30 37.07 -1.23
N THR A 545 -27.64 36.62 -0.03
CA THR A 545 -28.31 37.40 1.00
C THR A 545 -27.60 37.21 2.33
N ARG A 546 -27.34 38.33 3.03
CA ARG A 546 -26.80 38.30 4.40
C ARG A 546 -27.92 38.16 5.41
N GLY A 547 -27.90 37.14 6.26
CA GLY A 547 -28.94 36.98 7.27
C GLY A 547 -28.74 35.77 8.16
N VAL A 548 -29.65 35.60 9.12
CA VAL A 548 -29.74 34.38 9.94
C VAL A 548 -30.27 33.26 9.03
N PRO A 549 -29.59 32.12 8.90
CA PRO A 549 -30.07 31.02 8.08
C PRO A 549 -31.48 30.57 8.49
N VAL A 550 -32.39 30.47 7.51
CA VAL A 550 -33.81 30.26 7.77
C VAL A 550 -34.18 28.79 8.03
N ASN A 551 -33.37 27.84 7.57
CA ASN A 551 -33.66 26.40 7.61
C ASN A 551 -35.05 26.07 7.00
N GLY A 552 -35.26 26.53 5.78
CA GLY A 552 -36.51 26.43 5.02
C GLY A 552 -36.81 25.05 4.46
N GLY A 553 -35.92 24.06 4.66
CA GLY A 553 -36.12 22.68 4.22
C GLY A 553 -35.74 22.44 2.76
N ARG A 554 -34.87 23.29 2.20
CA ARG A 554 -34.34 23.15 0.83
C ARG A 554 -32.86 22.75 0.76
N GLY A 555 -32.28 22.39 1.91
CA GLY A 555 -30.85 22.08 2.00
C GLY A 555 -30.02 23.27 2.42
N ASP A 556 -30.67 24.38 2.75
CA ASP A 556 -30.10 25.56 3.37
C ASP A 556 -29.61 25.26 4.80
N PRO A 557 -28.55 25.94 5.26
CA PRO A 557 -27.97 25.68 6.57
C PRO A 557 -28.95 25.98 7.72
N ALA A 558 -28.88 25.16 8.77
CA ALA A 558 -29.73 25.33 9.96
C ALA A 558 -29.30 26.49 10.87
N THR A 559 -28.01 26.81 10.85
CA THR A 559 -27.35 27.87 11.60
C THR A 559 -26.21 28.42 10.74
N ASP A 560 -25.68 29.57 11.10
CA ASP A 560 -24.39 30.06 10.62
C ASP A 560 -23.24 29.12 11.05
N ALA A 561 -22.04 29.36 10.52
CA ALA A 561 -20.92 28.43 10.66
C ALA A 561 -20.20 28.58 12.02
N ASP A 562 -20.02 29.81 12.48
CA ASP A 562 -19.24 30.13 13.68
C ASP A 562 -20.11 30.36 14.94
N GLY A 563 -21.43 30.39 14.79
CA GLY A 563 -22.40 30.59 15.85
C GLY A 563 -22.58 32.05 16.28
N SER A 564 -22.06 33.00 15.50
CA SER A 564 -22.26 34.44 15.67
C SER A 564 -23.69 34.89 15.35
N GLY A 565 -24.37 34.19 14.44
CA GLY A 565 -25.80 34.25 14.17
C GLY A 565 -26.18 34.45 12.70
N ARG A 566 -25.34 35.04 11.87
CA ARG A 566 -25.61 35.36 10.46
C ARG A 566 -24.53 34.80 9.56
N ALA A 567 -24.92 34.48 8.34
CA ALA A 567 -24.02 34.10 7.26
C ALA A 567 -24.46 34.78 5.95
N TRP A 568 -23.62 34.69 4.91
CA TRP A 568 -24.07 34.89 3.55
C TRP A 568 -24.64 33.59 3.03
N VAL A 569 -25.88 33.57 2.57
CA VAL A 569 -26.53 32.38 2.00
C VAL A 569 -27.37 32.77 0.77
N THR A 570 -27.63 31.83 -0.13
CA THR A 570 -28.44 32.05 -1.34
C THR A 570 -29.92 32.23 -1.00
N ASP A 571 -30.54 33.32 -1.47
CA ASP A 571 -31.91 33.86 -1.19
C ASP A 571 -32.27 34.11 0.30
N ASN A 572 -32.03 33.11 1.15
CA ASN A 572 -32.39 33.04 2.56
C ASN A 572 -33.89 33.21 2.83
N VAL A 573 -34.76 32.54 2.05
CA VAL A 573 -36.21 32.60 2.21
C VAL A 573 -36.77 31.22 2.54
N ALA A 574 -37.71 31.16 3.50
CA ALA A 574 -38.31 29.88 3.90
C ALA A 574 -38.99 29.20 2.71
N GLY A 575 -38.45 28.04 2.30
CA GLY A 575 -38.97 27.26 1.18
C GLY A 575 -38.54 27.75 -0.21
N ASN A 576 -37.61 28.72 -0.29
CA ASN A 576 -36.95 29.20 -1.50
C ASN A 576 -35.53 29.70 -1.17
N SER A 577 -34.50 28.90 -1.42
CA SER A 577 -33.11 29.30 -1.20
C SER A 577 -32.19 28.95 -2.40
N ASP A 578 -32.84 28.61 -3.51
CA ASP A 578 -32.26 27.96 -4.68
C ASP A 578 -31.65 28.97 -5.65
N VAL A 579 -30.41 28.75 -6.08
CA VAL A 579 -29.86 29.46 -7.24
C VAL A 579 -30.53 28.92 -8.49
N ASP A 580 -31.08 29.80 -9.33
CA ASP A 580 -31.82 29.38 -10.53
C ASP A 580 -31.18 29.93 -11.81
N ASN A 581 -30.89 29.03 -12.76
CA ASN A 581 -30.61 29.35 -14.18
C ASN A 581 -29.47 30.37 -14.39
N GLY A 582 -28.42 30.31 -13.59
CA GLY A 582 -27.23 31.13 -13.75
C GLY A 582 -26.31 31.11 -12.53
N GLU A 583 -25.51 32.17 -12.41
CA GLU A 583 -24.58 32.33 -11.30
C GLU A 583 -25.02 33.50 -10.40
N THR A 584 -24.88 33.38 -9.08
CA THR A 584 -24.85 34.51 -8.15
C THR A 584 -23.45 34.71 -7.58
N ILE A 585 -22.99 35.96 -7.54
CA ILE A 585 -21.61 36.34 -7.26
C ILE A 585 -21.59 37.32 -6.08
N LEU A 586 -21.02 36.91 -4.95
CA LEU A 586 -20.70 37.75 -3.80
C LEU A 586 -19.26 38.22 -3.91
N THR A 587 -19.01 39.53 -3.97
CA THR A 587 -17.65 40.09 -4.10
C THR A 587 -17.29 40.95 -2.89
N SER A 588 -16.12 40.70 -2.30
CA SER A 588 -15.62 41.42 -1.13
C SER A 588 -15.18 42.86 -1.46
N PRO A 589 -15.14 43.75 -0.46
CA PRO A 589 -14.32 44.96 -0.53
C PRO A 589 -12.82 44.59 -0.67
N PRO A 590 -11.93 45.55 -1.01
CA PRO A 590 -10.49 45.33 -0.94
C PRO A 590 -10.05 45.02 0.50
N ILE A 591 -9.27 43.96 0.68
CA ILE A 591 -8.73 43.48 1.94
C ILE A 591 -7.20 43.66 1.90
N ASP A 592 -6.63 44.20 2.98
CA ASP A 592 -5.18 44.33 3.10
C ASP A 592 -4.58 42.99 3.58
N ALA A 593 -3.96 42.28 2.65
CA ALA A 593 -3.22 41.04 2.89
C ALA A 593 -1.73 41.21 2.55
N SER A 594 -1.18 42.43 2.65
CA SER A 594 0.20 42.70 2.27
C SER A 594 1.22 42.03 3.17
N ALA A 595 0.82 41.65 4.39
CA ALA A 595 1.64 40.93 5.34
C ALA A 595 1.72 39.41 5.08
N GLY A 596 0.95 38.89 4.10
CA GLY A 596 0.80 37.45 3.91
C GLY A 596 0.08 36.77 5.08
N GLY A 597 0.23 35.44 5.16
CA GLY A 597 -0.34 34.60 6.22
C GLY A 597 -1.37 33.61 5.69
N ASN A 598 -2.46 33.38 6.41
CA ASN A 598 -3.48 32.38 6.05
C ASN A 598 -4.86 33.03 5.87
N LEU A 599 -5.49 32.78 4.73
CA LEU A 599 -6.91 33.01 4.49
C LEU A 599 -7.68 31.75 4.92
N THR A 600 -8.67 31.89 5.78
CA THR A 600 -9.66 30.85 6.06
C THR A 600 -11.06 31.35 5.78
N TYR A 601 -11.96 30.44 5.40
CA TYR A 601 -13.39 30.71 5.27
C TYR A 601 -14.21 29.42 5.43
N SER A 602 -15.41 29.56 5.96
CA SER A 602 -16.41 28.50 5.98
C SER A 602 -17.33 28.59 4.77
N TYR A 603 -17.67 27.44 4.19
CA TYR A 603 -18.55 27.34 3.05
C TYR A 603 -19.58 26.21 3.19
N TRP A 604 -20.72 26.42 2.56
CA TRP A 604 -21.82 25.46 2.44
C TRP A 604 -22.15 25.28 0.96
N LEU A 605 -22.39 24.05 0.54
CA LEU A 605 -22.89 23.73 -0.79
C LEU A 605 -23.68 22.43 -0.71
N ASN A 606 -24.96 22.46 -1.07
CA ASN A 606 -25.85 21.31 -0.93
C ASN A 606 -26.87 21.23 -2.08
N ASP A 607 -27.38 20.02 -2.33
CA ASP A 607 -28.50 19.75 -3.23
C ASP A 607 -29.40 18.63 -2.69
N ILE A 608 -30.66 18.98 -2.44
CA ILE A 608 -31.66 18.06 -1.86
C ILE A 608 -32.41 17.22 -2.89
N SER A 609 -32.30 17.54 -4.18
CA SER A 609 -33.07 16.88 -5.23
C SER A 609 -32.53 15.49 -5.56
N THR A 610 -31.21 15.30 -5.47
CA THR A 610 -30.54 14.04 -5.84
C THR A 610 -29.33 13.66 -4.99
N GLY A 611 -28.86 14.55 -4.10
CA GLY A 611 -27.60 14.35 -3.34
C GLY A 611 -26.33 14.46 -4.19
N LEU A 612 -26.44 14.74 -5.49
CA LEU A 612 -25.33 14.98 -6.41
C LEU A 612 -25.61 16.27 -7.17
N LEU A 613 -24.63 17.17 -7.26
CA LEU A 613 -24.78 18.39 -8.06
C LEU A 613 -24.94 18.07 -9.54
N GLY A 614 -25.73 18.90 -10.25
CA GLY A 614 -25.87 18.83 -11.69
C GLY A 614 -24.57 19.23 -12.40
N ALA A 615 -24.45 18.83 -13.66
CA ALA A 615 -23.27 19.16 -14.45
C ALA A 615 -23.17 20.69 -14.66
N GLY A 616 -22.15 21.31 -14.04
CA GLY A 616 -21.92 22.75 -14.07
C GLY A 616 -22.39 23.50 -12.82
N ASP A 617 -23.04 22.80 -11.88
CA ASP A 617 -23.44 23.36 -10.60
C ASP A 617 -22.27 23.28 -9.62
N ASN A 618 -21.92 24.40 -8.97
CA ASN A 618 -20.75 24.46 -8.09
C ASN A 618 -20.78 25.70 -7.19
N LEU A 619 -19.89 25.69 -6.19
CA LEU A 619 -19.40 26.90 -5.52
C LEU A 619 -17.95 27.14 -5.96
N ARG A 620 -17.71 28.21 -6.71
CA ARG A 620 -16.38 28.64 -7.15
C ARG A 620 -15.90 29.83 -6.33
N VAL A 621 -14.66 29.78 -5.87
CA VAL A 621 -13.99 30.86 -5.14
C VAL A 621 -12.88 31.40 -6.00
N GLU A 622 -12.83 32.72 -6.15
CA GLU A 622 -11.80 33.39 -6.95
C GLU A 622 -11.21 34.57 -6.20
N PHE A 623 -9.96 34.91 -6.54
CA PHE A 623 -9.26 36.05 -5.97
C PHE A 623 -8.75 37.00 -7.06
N ALA A 624 -8.64 38.28 -6.71
CA ALA A 624 -7.97 39.30 -7.51
C ALA A 624 -6.96 40.05 -6.65
N THR A 625 -5.79 40.33 -7.21
CA THR A 625 -4.71 41.01 -6.48
C THR A 625 -4.67 42.52 -6.69
N ASN A 626 -5.57 43.06 -7.54
CA ASN A 626 -5.70 44.49 -7.78
C ASN A 626 -7.02 45.06 -7.27
N ALA A 627 -6.99 46.33 -6.86
CA ALA A 627 -8.17 47.02 -6.31
C ALA A 627 -9.36 47.08 -7.29
N ALA A 628 -9.09 47.03 -8.61
CA ALA A 628 -10.10 47.08 -9.66
C ALA A 628 -10.90 45.77 -9.82
N GLY A 629 -10.40 44.64 -9.30
CA GLY A 629 -11.04 43.34 -9.43
C GLY A 629 -11.22 42.95 -10.91
N ASN A 630 -10.16 43.02 -11.71
CA ASN A 630 -10.22 42.64 -13.14
C ASN A 630 -9.17 41.60 -13.55
N ASN A 631 -8.40 41.08 -12.60
CA ASN A 631 -7.40 40.02 -12.79
C ASN A 631 -7.73 38.78 -11.97
N TRP A 632 -8.99 38.33 -12.04
CA TRP A 632 -9.47 37.18 -11.28
C TRP A 632 -8.75 35.88 -11.66
N ALA A 633 -8.36 35.12 -10.64
CA ALA A 633 -7.87 33.76 -10.75
C ALA A 633 -8.73 32.83 -9.88
N VAL A 634 -8.95 31.61 -10.37
CA VAL A 634 -9.69 30.59 -9.61
C VAL A 634 -8.84 30.08 -8.46
N LEU A 635 -9.40 30.12 -7.25
CA LEU A 635 -8.78 29.57 -6.05
C LEU A 635 -9.24 28.13 -5.82
N ARG A 636 -10.55 27.91 -5.80
CA ARG A 636 -11.19 26.61 -5.59
C ARG A 636 -12.49 26.50 -6.40
N THR A 637 -12.87 25.27 -6.72
CA THR A 637 -14.20 24.91 -7.24
C THR A 637 -14.68 23.71 -6.44
N TYR A 638 -15.84 23.83 -5.78
CA TYR A 638 -16.47 22.76 -5.03
C TYR A 638 -17.66 22.23 -5.81
N GLU A 639 -17.67 20.92 -6.07
CA GLU A 639 -18.68 20.22 -6.88
C GLU A 639 -19.45 19.14 -6.09
N ASP A 640 -19.08 18.93 -4.82
CA ASP A 640 -19.72 17.94 -3.95
C ASP A 640 -20.73 18.60 -3.01
N ALA A 641 -21.99 18.17 -3.11
CA ALA A 641 -23.07 18.53 -2.21
C ALA A 641 -22.88 17.84 -0.85
N PHE A 642 -22.88 18.61 0.24
CA PHE A 642 -22.81 18.06 1.58
C PHE A 642 -23.56 18.95 2.57
N ASN A 643 -24.45 18.35 3.36
CA ASN A 643 -25.37 19.05 4.27
C ASN A 643 -24.69 19.44 5.60
N GLN A 644 -23.54 20.10 5.53
CA GLN A 644 -22.80 20.66 6.66
C GLN A 644 -21.85 21.78 6.21
N TRP A 645 -21.52 22.70 7.11
CA TRP A 645 -20.45 23.67 6.91
C TRP A 645 -19.10 22.96 6.78
N ARG A 646 -18.26 23.47 5.88
CA ARG A 646 -16.90 23.01 5.63
C ARG A 646 -15.96 24.21 5.71
N GLU A 647 -14.72 23.98 6.13
CA GLU A 647 -13.69 25.03 6.23
C GLU A 647 -12.63 24.83 5.16
N GLU A 648 -12.14 25.94 4.59
CA GLU A 648 -10.97 25.98 3.71
C GLU A 648 -9.89 26.87 4.33
N ALA A 649 -8.62 26.50 4.14
CA ALA A 649 -7.46 27.30 4.50
C ALA A 649 -6.50 27.44 3.30
N VAL A 650 -6.02 28.66 3.04
CA VAL A 650 -5.16 29.01 1.91
C VAL A 650 -4.03 29.92 2.36
N VAL A 651 -2.80 29.62 1.94
CA VAL A 651 -1.63 30.44 2.26
C VAL A 651 -1.53 31.65 1.32
N ILE A 652 -1.29 32.83 1.90
CA ILE A 652 -1.02 34.11 1.22
C ILE A 652 0.47 34.45 1.39
N GLY A 653 1.21 34.66 0.29
CA GLY A 653 2.62 35.08 0.38
C GLY A 653 3.50 34.58 -0.74
N GLY A 654 4.83 34.66 -0.54
CA GLY A 654 5.85 34.30 -1.55
C GLY A 654 5.85 32.82 -1.96
N SER A 655 5.41 31.94 -1.06
CA SER A 655 5.19 30.50 -1.29
C SER A 655 3.69 30.12 -1.33
N GLY A 656 2.78 31.09 -1.20
CA GLY A 656 1.35 30.87 -1.09
C GLY A 656 0.62 30.86 -2.45
N GLU A 657 -0.59 30.31 -2.46
CA GLU A 657 -1.45 30.28 -3.65
C GLU A 657 -1.97 31.68 -4.03
N ILE A 658 -2.07 32.56 -3.05
CA ILE A 658 -2.43 33.97 -3.23
C ILE A 658 -1.19 34.84 -3.01
N PRO A 659 -0.78 35.67 -3.98
CA PRO A 659 0.29 36.64 -3.77
C PRO A 659 -0.08 37.68 -2.71
N ALA A 660 0.85 38.03 -1.82
CA ALA A 660 0.65 39.10 -0.84
C ALA A 660 0.35 40.44 -1.54
N THR A 661 -0.71 41.12 -1.10
CA THR A 661 -1.18 42.38 -1.71
C THR A 661 -2.03 43.16 -0.72
N SER A 662 -1.94 44.49 -0.74
CA SER A 662 -2.81 45.36 0.06
C SER A 662 -4.20 45.57 -0.54
N THR A 663 -4.48 44.95 -1.68
CA THR A 663 -5.73 45.15 -2.43
C THR A 663 -6.38 43.82 -2.83
N LEU A 664 -6.28 42.80 -1.99
CA LEU A 664 -6.89 41.49 -2.23
C LEU A 664 -8.40 41.64 -2.34
N ARG A 665 -9.02 40.96 -3.30
CA ARG A 665 -10.48 40.77 -3.33
C ARG A 665 -10.79 39.29 -3.47
N LEU A 666 -11.84 38.86 -2.81
CA LEU A 666 -12.43 37.54 -2.94
C LEU A 666 -13.78 37.67 -3.63
N ARG A 667 -14.13 36.68 -4.44
CA ARG A 667 -15.51 36.50 -4.86
C ARG A 667 -15.93 35.04 -4.77
N PHE A 668 -17.15 34.83 -4.32
CA PHE A 668 -17.79 33.53 -4.14
C PHE A 668 -18.94 33.43 -5.15
N ILE A 669 -18.88 32.43 -6.01
CA ILE A 669 -19.82 32.22 -7.11
C ILE A 669 -20.57 30.93 -6.87
N ALA A 670 -21.87 31.01 -6.60
CA ALA A 670 -22.75 29.84 -6.61
C ALA A 670 -23.42 29.74 -7.98
N ALA A 671 -23.32 28.57 -8.61
CA ALA A 671 -23.80 28.31 -9.96
C ALA A 671 -24.87 27.20 -9.94
N ASP A 672 -26.00 27.47 -10.59
CA ASP A 672 -27.00 26.48 -11.01
C ASP A 672 -27.27 26.71 -12.49
N VAL A 673 -26.75 25.83 -13.35
CA VAL A 673 -26.83 25.98 -14.81
C VAL A 673 -27.68 24.89 -15.46
N GLY A 674 -28.07 23.88 -14.68
CA GLY A 674 -28.98 22.81 -15.05
C GLY A 674 -30.45 23.18 -14.83
N SER A 675 -31.34 22.21 -14.96
CA SER A 675 -32.74 22.38 -14.54
C SER A 675 -33.10 21.21 -13.62
N GLY A 676 -33.62 21.52 -12.43
CA GLY A 676 -34.16 20.51 -11.51
C GLY A 676 -33.24 20.13 -10.34
N ASN A 677 -32.03 20.70 -10.27
CA ASN A 677 -31.21 20.71 -9.07
C ASN A 677 -31.68 21.84 -8.14
N ILE A 678 -31.44 21.70 -6.83
CA ILE A 678 -31.69 22.76 -5.85
C ILE A 678 -30.33 23.13 -5.28
N VAL A 679 -29.70 24.21 -5.75
CA VAL A 679 -28.33 24.57 -5.37
C VAL A 679 -28.37 25.60 -4.26
N GLU A 680 -27.96 25.17 -3.08
CA GLU A 680 -27.89 25.99 -1.87
C GLU A 680 -26.44 26.26 -1.50
N ALA A 681 -26.06 27.52 -1.38
CA ALA A 681 -24.70 27.89 -1.00
C ALA A 681 -24.66 28.85 0.19
N GLY A 682 -23.58 28.75 0.96
CA GLY A 682 -23.32 29.58 2.14
C GLY A 682 -21.84 29.95 2.23
N ILE A 683 -21.55 31.15 2.74
CA ILE A 683 -20.20 31.64 3.07
C ILE A 683 -20.25 32.33 4.43
N ASP A 684 -19.27 32.02 5.26
CA ASP A 684 -19.16 32.58 6.61
C ASP A 684 -17.71 32.51 7.14
N ALA A 685 -17.45 33.11 8.30
CA ALA A 685 -16.20 33.01 9.05
C ALA A 685 -14.94 33.29 8.21
N ILE A 686 -14.98 34.34 7.39
CA ILE A 686 -13.83 34.72 6.54
C ILE A 686 -12.79 35.40 7.42
N ARG A 687 -11.59 34.85 7.49
CA ARG A 687 -10.50 35.40 8.31
C ARG A 687 -9.21 35.43 7.51
N ILE A 688 -8.44 36.50 7.66
CA ILE A 688 -7.04 36.52 7.26
C ILE A 688 -6.22 36.69 8.52
N GLU A 689 -5.37 35.72 8.78
CA GLU A 689 -4.36 35.79 9.82
C GLU A 689 -3.00 36.10 9.19
N LYS A 690 -2.19 36.89 9.88
CA LYS A 690 -0.81 37.19 9.46
C LYS A 690 0.17 36.74 10.53
N PHE A 691 1.34 36.30 10.09
CA PHE A 691 2.45 36.03 10.98
C PHE A 691 3.00 37.36 11.50
N GLU A 692 3.02 37.50 12.82
CA GLU A 692 3.80 38.51 13.50
C GLU A 692 5.09 37.85 13.97
N CYS A 693 6.21 38.48 13.64
CA CYS A 693 7.50 38.01 14.08
C CYS A 693 8.28 39.17 14.69
N VAL A 694 8.43 39.10 16.01
CA VAL A 694 9.32 39.98 16.75
C VAL A 694 10.66 39.27 16.84
N GLU A 695 11.64 39.77 16.09
CA GLU A 695 13.03 39.30 16.23
C GLU A 695 13.45 39.43 17.70
N PRO A 696 13.98 38.37 18.33
CA PRO A 696 14.56 38.49 19.66
C PRO A 696 15.68 39.54 19.63
N PRO A 697 15.92 40.26 20.75
CA PRO A 697 17.07 41.13 20.84
C PRO A 697 18.34 40.35 20.45
N ALA A 698 19.17 40.92 19.56
CA ALA A 698 20.40 40.26 19.12
C ALA A 698 21.21 39.78 20.34
N CYS A 699 21.57 38.49 20.35
CA CYS A 699 22.37 37.92 21.42
C CYS A 699 23.82 38.39 21.28
N VAL A 700 24.10 39.61 21.75
CA VAL A 700 25.41 40.26 21.65
C VAL A 700 26.55 39.40 22.21
N ALA A 701 26.27 38.49 23.16
CA ALA A 701 27.27 37.58 23.70
C ALA A 701 27.67 36.44 22.75
N ASP A 702 26.81 36.04 21.80
CA ASP A 702 27.15 35.13 20.70
C ASP A 702 28.03 35.87 19.71
N THR A 703 29.34 35.74 19.90
CA THR A 703 30.32 36.59 19.22
C THR A 703 30.89 35.91 17.97
N ASN A 704 30.67 34.61 17.81
CA ASN A 704 31.02 33.89 16.58
C ASN A 704 29.82 33.76 15.62
N GLY A 705 28.60 34.09 16.08
CA GLY A 705 27.38 34.08 15.30
C GLY A 705 26.89 32.66 14.96
N ASP A 706 27.25 31.67 15.77
CA ASP A 706 26.84 30.27 15.56
C ASP A 706 25.50 29.92 16.22
N GLY A 707 24.88 30.88 16.91
CA GLY A 707 23.60 30.74 17.59
C GLY A 707 23.69 30.01 18.93
N VAL A 708 24.88 29.60 19.38
CA VAL A 708 25.08 28.80 20.58
C VAL A 708 26.04 29.48 21.53
N LEU A 709 25.48 30.04 22.61
CA LEU A 709 26.28 30.65 23.66
C LEU A 709 27.17 29.61 24.38
N SER A 710 28.46 29.65 24.08
CA SER A 710 29.44 28.64 24.46
C SER A 710 30.80 29.25 24.80
N PRO A 711 31.76 28.47 25.33
CA PRO A 711 33.13 28.97 25.50
C PRO A 711 33.82 29.38 24.19
N ALA A 712 33.29 28.99 23.02
CA ALA A 712 33.80 29.44 21.72
C ALA A 712 33.56 30.93 21.52
N ASP A 713 32.45 31.48 22.02
CA ASP A 713 32.14 32.91 21.96
C ASP A 713 33.11 33.76 22.74
N PHE A 714 33.60 33.27 23.87
CA PHE A 714 34.66 33.98 24.59
C PHE A 714 35.92 34.10 23.73
N SER A 715 36.26 33.04 23.00
CA SER A 715 37.43 33.05 22.12
C SER A 715 37.23 33.99 20.93
N ALA A 716 36.03 34.02 20.37
CA ALA A 716 35.65 34.94 19.30
C ALA A 716 35.64 36.40 19.77
N TRP A 717 35.12 36.67 20.97
CA TRP A 717 35.14 38.00 21.59
C TRP A 717 36.56 38.47 21.85
N VAL A 718 37.45 37.61 22.36
CA VAL A 718 38.88 37.96 22.51
C VAL A 718 39.52 38.28 21.17
N ALA A 719 39.18 37.56 20.10
CA ALA A 719 39.67 37.87 18.76
C ALA A 719 39.15 39.23 18.27
N ALA A 720 37.85 39.51 18.42
CA ALA A 720 37.23 40.79 18.07
C ALA A 720 37.84 41.96 18.85
N PHE A 721 38.08 41.78 20.14
CA PHE A 721 38.70 42.80 20.99
C PHE A 721 40.12 43.15 20.54
N ASN A 722 40.90 42.15 20.15
CA ASN A 722 42.27 42.37 19.67
C ASN A 722 42.34 43.02 18.28
N SER A 723 41.31 42.82 17.45
CA SER A 723 41.22 43.41 16.11
C SER A 723 40.42 44.71 16.05
N LEU A 724 39.81 45.13 17.17
CA LEU A 724 38.85 46.25 17.24
C LEU A 724 37.68 46.08 16.26
N ALA A 725 37.22 44.83 16.12
CA ALA A 725 36.08 44.52 15.28
C ALA A 725 34.76 44.93 15.99
N PRO A 726 33.69 45.29 15.27
CA PRO A 726 32.45 45.81 15.88
C PRO A 726 31.86 44.91 16.98
N GLU A 727 32.08 43.61 16.89
CA GLU A 727 31.55 42.59 17.79
C GLU A 727 32.17 42.66 19.21
N CYS A 728 33.28 43.39 19.40
CA CYS A 728 33.82 43.62 20.74
C CYS A 728 33.08 44.69 21.55
N ASP A 729 32.27 45.54 20.92
CA ASP A 729 31.46 46.56 21.62
C ASP A 729 30.18 45.91 22.17
N GLN A 730 30.21 45.55 23.44
CA GLN A 730 29.19 44.74 24.11
C GLN A 730 28.22 45.58 24.94
N ASN A 731 28.56 46.86 25.16
CA ASN A 731 27.71 47.83 25.83
C ASN A 731 27.09 48.86 24.86
N ALA A 732 27.43 48.78 23.56
CA ALA A 732 26.99 49.64 22.47
C ALA A 732 27.36 51.13 22.65
N ASP A 733 28.52 51.41 23.27
CA ASP A 733 29.02 52.78 23.45
C ASP A 733 29.87 53.29 22.26
N GLY A 734 30.11 52.43 21.27
CA GLY A 734 30.86 52.71 20.05
C GLY A 734 32.37 52.52 20.20
N SER A 735 32.87 51.97 21.33
CA SER A 735 34.30 51.79 21.59
C SER A 735 34.59 50.45 22.26
N CYS A 736 35.52 49.66 21.69
CA CYS A 736 36.00 48.46 22.36
C CYS A 736 37.02 48.79 23.46
N THR A 737 36.58 48.67 24.71
CA THR A 737 37.34 48.97 25.92
C THR A 737 37.28 47.81 26.92
N PRO A 738 38.08 47.83 28.00
CA PRO A 738 37.94 46.82 29.06
C PRO A 738 36.55 46.81 29.74
N ALA A 739 35.72 47.84 29.56
CA ALA A 739 34.34 47.84 30.04
C ALA A 739 33.47 46.81 29.29
N ASP A 740 33.78 46.57 28.01
CA ASP A 740 33.07 45.59 27.17
C ASP A 740 33.29 44.15 27.62
N PHE A 741 34.41 43.84 28.27
CA PHE A 741 34.59 42.54 28.90
C PHE A 741 33.54 42.32 30.01
N SER A 742 33.28 43.36 30.80
CA SER A 742 32.29 43.26 31.88
C SER A 742 30.86 43.18 31.32
N ALA A 743 30.59 43.88 30.22
CA ALA A 743 29.34 43.79 29.49
C ALA A 743 29.15 42.41 28.84
N TRP A 744 30.18 41.86 28.19
CA TRP A 744 30.17 40.51 27.62
C TRP A 744 29.87 39.47 28.70
N VAL A 745 30.53 39.52 29.85
CA VAL A 745 30.27 38.60 30.97
C VAL A 745 28.84 38.76 31.50
N ALA A 746 28.30 39.97 31.55
CA ALA A 746 26.92 40.20 31.95
C ALA A 746 25.93 39.61 30.92
N ASN A 747 26.16 39.86 29.63
CA ASN A 747 25.35 39.33 28.52
C ASN A 747 25.43 37.79 28.48
N TYR A 748 26.62 37.20 28.62
CA TYR A 748 26.84 35.76 28.67
C TYR A 748 26.12 35.09 29.85
N ASN A 749 26.11 35.72 31.03
CA ASN A 749 25.42 35.17 32.20
C ASN A 749 23.91 35.41 32.17
N ALA A 750 23.45 36.45 31.48
CA ALA A 750 22.03 36.70 31.28
C ALA A 750 21.40 35.71 30.28
N GLY A 751 22.24 35.13 29.41
CA GLY A 751 21.79 34.31 28.29
C GLY A 751 21.34 35.16 27.10
N CYS A 752 21.04 34.48 26.01
CA CYS A 752 20.08 34.95 25.01
C CYS A 752 18.67 34.62 25.56
#